data_AF-A0A5Q4BEB1-F1
#
_entry.id   AF-A0A5Q4BEB1-F1
#
_cell.length_a   1.000
_cell.length_b   1.000
_cell.length_c   1.000
_cell.angle_alpha   90.00
_cell.angle_beta   90.00
_cell.angle_gamma   90.00
#
_symmetry.space_group_name_H-M   'P 1'
#
loop_
_entity.id
_entity.type
_entity.pdbx_description
1 polymer ?
#
loop_
_entity_poly.entity_id
_entity_poly.type
_entity_poly.pdbx_seq_one_letter_code
_entity_poly.pdbx_strand_id
1 'polypeptide(L)'
;MGATGDGYPLRERPFKDSEDDDADDKYAPRRSIDEEAQFLAEEDDDKEDDGDYDDDDDDDDDDDAYELEESTSSTPSLLSQQKFPHTPQGRLQRQRQQRRQRQRRHCLSGPQPPRTHVIRPVFPVVQSAPPRLLDLVAPTTRRKGVVVAVFLALWAVAFSVPLASSRALRDDLGRDVLNLGCADSLWRFKNGCGLDGADCRPFSNASFTFRCPANCMAHQLLNPHAVGPKEVVYRPLVVGGGGGGGGGNGSDVDVNPDTNADGIYRADSMICASAIHAGIVTDLSGGCGRLDRVGRHEVFNASTRNGVETVAFDSYFPSSFTLAAAAAADPSLRCPASDPREALLPTSLFFSTLFSLFTTSPAWQLAVSFVGIFAHVSFASDPPPASRHAASVLPDRISMFAGRLLPAAFCAAVLYRLCVRRTLAGLAAQFEKTALWLGGFWFGALSNYTFGWMPIQRLTAHDIEQQPGAKPALALILVVLTFIMAKQVYFFWLEGRLPRFLALYALVLAAIVAGLSVPGVDLRVHHYIMAFLLLPGTSMQTRSSLFYQGMLLGLFVNGIARWGFDSVLQTPDDLREDGAFGSLLPEITTPIISSGSFEPSISFSWVLPTDADANAVAAAGFDGISALVNDVERFRYYFADGADDSVFIWMRKARMALPEYFRFAYIKDGVTLDYTQAGTWFANGTWEMAPSH
;
A
#
# COMPACT_ATOMS: atom_id res chain seq x y z
N MET A 1 -53.68 -16.49 37.93
CA MET A 1 -54.16 -17.38 36.85
C MET A 1 -53.07 -17.36 35.79
N GLY A 2 -52.07 -18.24 35.83
CA GLY A 2 -52.12 -19.69 35.59
C GLY A 2 -51.31 -19.91 34.29
N ALA A 3 -50.00 -20.14 34.38
CA ALA A 3 -49.35 -21.47 34.32
C ALA A 3 -48.92 -21.81 32.87
N THR A 4 -47.79 -22.42 32.52
CA THR A 4 -46.61 -23.01 33.20
C THR A 4 -45.67 -23.53 32.11
N GLY A 5 -44.38 -23.72 32.46
CA GLY A 5 -43.54 -24.79 31.90
C GLY A 5 -42.15 -24.33 31.46
N ASP A 6 -41.02 -24.84 31.93
CA ASP A 6 -40.64 -25.60 33.12
C ASP A 6 -39.11 -25.49 33.21
N GLY A 7 -38.58 -25.35 34.43
CA GLY A 7 -37.14 -25.25 34.73
C GLY A 7 -36.50 -26.60 35.05
N TYR A 8 -35.16 -26.69 34.90
CA TYR A 8 -34.16 -26.95 35.97
C TYR A 8 -33.54 -28.37 35.86
N PRO A 9 -32.47 -28.74 36.62
CA PRO A 9 -31.22 -28.04 36.96
C PRO A 9 -29.94 -28.93 36.92
N LEU A 10 -28.81 -28.28 37.22
CA LEU A 10 -27.51 -28.80 37.71
C LEU A 10 -27.59 -29.97 38.71
N ARG A 11 -26.58 -30.88 38.66
CA ARG A 11 -26.08 -31.55 39.87
C ARG A 11 -24.60 -31.94 39.76
N GLU A 12 -23.97 -31.88 40.93
CA GLU A 12 -22.57 -31.81 41.27
C GLU A 12 -22.15 -33.11 42.02
N ARG A 13 -20.82 -33.37 42.10
CA ARG A 13 -20.03 -34.21 43.07
C ARG A 13 -19.84 -35.72 42.77
N PRO A 14 -18.89 -36.45 43.45
CA PRO A 14 -17.81 -36.05 44.38
C PRO A 14 -16.41 -36.72 44.16
N PHE A 15 -15.42 -36.23 44.93
CA PHE A 15 -14.16 -36.84 45.41
C PHE A 15 -14.24 -38.32 45.85
N LYS A 16 -13.17 -39.12 45.65
CA LYS A 16 -12.43 -39.82 46.73
C LYS A 16 -11.12 -40.50 46.27
N ASP A 17 -10.11 -40.41 47.13
CA ASP A 17 -8.78 -41.01 47.10
C ASP A 17 -8.77 -42.54 47.34
N SER A 18 -7.72 -43.22 46.85
CA SER A 18 -7.06 -44.34 47.55
C SER A 18 -5.68 -44.64 46.97
N GLU A 19 -4.70 -44.69 47.88
CA GLU A 19 -3.27 -45.03 47.73
C GLU A 19 -3.02 -46.56 47.56
N ASP A 20 -1.75 -46.88 47.23
CA ASP A 20 -0.99 -48.14 47.39
C ASP A 20 -1.31 -49.30 46.40
N ASP A 21 -0.37 -50.03 45.78
CA ASP A 21 1.05 -50.32 46.05
C ASP A 21 1.76 -50.92 44.80
N ASP A 22 3.10 -51.01 44.88
CA ASP A 22 4.05 -51.92 44.17
C ASP A 22 4.72 -51.54 42.82
N ALA A 23 5.87 -50.86 42.99
CA ALA A 23 7.26 -51.30 42.72
C ALA A 23 7.73 -51.88 41.35
N ASP A 24 8.90 -51.34 40.97
CA ASP A 24 9.97 -51.85 40.08
C ASP A 24 9.74 -51.87 38.55
N ASP A 25 10.29 -50.85 37.85
CA ASP A 25 11.55 -51.09 37.14
C ASP A 25 12.32 -49.79 36.80
N LYS A 26 13.63 -49.86 36.97
CA LYS A 26 14.61 -48.78 36.83
C LYS A 26 15.36 -48.92 35.50
N TYR A 27 15.70 -47.77 34.90
CA TYR A 27 16.63 -47.55 33.77
C TYR A 27 16.14 -47.77 32.32
N ALA A 28 15.72 -46.67 31.68
CA ALA A 28 16.01 -46.40 30.26
C ALA A 28 16.15 -44.87 30.03
N PRO A 29 17.20 -44.38 29.35
CA PRO A 29 17.42 -42.95 29.19
C PRO A 29 16.49 -42.34 28.13
N ARG A 30 15.95 -41.15 28.43
CA ARG A 30 15.20 -40.32 27.49
C ARG A 30 16.07 -39.95 26.29
N ARG A 31 15.67 -40.39 25.09
CA ARG A 31 16.23 -39.96 23.81
C ARG A 31 16.02 -38.46 23.60
N SER A 32 17.05 -37.77 23.11
CA SER A 32 17.01 -36.36 22.75
C SER A 32 16.35 -36.17 21.38
N ILE A 33 15.74 -35.00 21.19
CA ILE A 33 15.04 -34.52 19.98
C ILE A 33 15.94 -34.47 18.71
N ASP A 34 17.21 -34.86 18.83
CA ASP A 34 18.18 -34.91 17.74
C ASP A 34 18.21 -36.28 17.01
N GLU A 35 17.60 -37.35 17.55
CA GLU A 35 17.51 -38.67 16.87
C GLU A 35 16.31 -38.79 15.91
N GLU A 36 15.27 -37.97 16.05
CA GLU A 36 14.10 -38.01 15.14
C GLU A 36 14.37 -37.26 13.81
N ALA A 37 15.46 -36.49 13.75
CA ALA A 37 15.90 -35.77 12.55
C ALA A 37 16.83 -36.58 11.64
N GLN A 38 17.29 -37.75 12.07
CA GLN A 38 18.11 -38.65 11.24
C GLN A 38 17.28 -39.74 10.53
N PHE A 39 16.03 -39.97 10.92
CA PHE A 39 15.17 -41.00 10.32
C PHE A 39 14.44 -40.56 9.04
N LEU A 40 14.65 -39.31 8.57
CA LEU A 40 14.08 -38.77 7.33
C LEU A 40 15.16 -38.40 6.30
N ALA A 41 16.41 -38.83 6.51
CA ALA A 41 17.56 -38.46 5.68
C ALA A 41 18.29 -39.67 5.04
N GLU A 42 17.83 -40.90 5.25
CA GLU A 42 18.47 -42.14 4.75
C GLU A 42 17.61 -42.93 3.74
N GLU A 43 16.61 -42.33 3.10
CA GLU A 43 15.76 -43.05 2.13
C GLU A 43 16.08 -42.78 0.64
N ASP A 44 17.11 -41.98 0.34
CA ASP A 44 17.53 -41.70 -1.04
C ASP A 44 19.05 -41.80 -1.15
N ASP A 45 19.61 -43.01 -1.04
CA ASP A 45 20.79 -43.46 -1.80
C ASP A 45 21.09 -44.93 -1.43
N ASP A 46 21.42 -45.72 -2.46
CA ASP A 46 21.96 -47.08 -2.45
C ASP A 46 20.97 -48.27 -2.40
N LYS A 47 20.64 -48.82 -3.58
CA LYS A 47 20.85 -50.24 -3.97
C LYS A 47 20.30 -50.52 -5.38
N GLU A 48 21.18 -50.98 -6.27
CA GLU A 48 21.00 -52.19 -7.08
C GLU A 48 22.25 -52.38 -7.97
N ASP A 49 23.18 -53.18 -7.45
CA ASP A 49 24.10 -54.03 -8.21
C ASP A 49 24.11 -55.40 -7.51
N ASP A 50 24.57 -56.43 -8.23
CA ASP A 50 24.55 -57.88 -7.99
C ASP A 50 23.38 -58.55 -8.77
N GLY A 51 23.55 -59.32 -9.84
CA GLY A 51 24.70 -60.09 -10.33
C GLY A 51 24.30 -61.56 -10.48
N ASP A 52 24.53 -62.11 -11.67
CA ASP A 52 24.75 -63.54 -12.00
C ASP A 52 23.55 -64.39 -12.52
N TYR A 53 23.66 -64.84 -13.78
CA TYR A 53 23.64 -66.25 -14.21
C TYR A 53 23.99 -66.34 -15.72
N ASP A 54 25.00 -67.16 -16.01
CA ASP A 54 25.52 -67.57 -17.32
C ASP A 54 24.60 -68.56 -18.08
N ASP A 55 24.95 -68.72 -19.37
CA ASP A 55 24.83 -69.90 -20.26
C ASP A 55 23.72 -70.03 -21.33
N ASP A 56 24.25 -70.25 -22.54
CA ASP A 56 23.89 -71.17 -23.63
C ASP A 56 22.81 -70.86 -24.70
N ASP A 57 23.35 -70.74 -25.92
CA ASP A 57 23.01 -71.28 -27.25
C ASP A 57 21.74 -72.14 -27.50
N ASP A 58 21.38 -72.11 -28.80
CA ASP A 58 20.64 -73.08 -29.63
C ASP A 58 19.10 -73.00 -29.77
N ASP A 59 18.72 -72.45 -30.93
CA ASP A 59 17.91 -73.03 -32.03
C ASP A 59 16.90 -74.19 -31.78
N ASP A 60 15.75 -73.97 -32.45
CA ASP A 60 14.87 -74.92 -33.17
C ASP A 60 13.72 -75.71 -32.49
N ASP A 61 12.56 -75.52 -33.14
CA ASP A 61 11.49 -76.43 -33.55
C ASP A 61 10.31 -76.89 -32.63
N ASP A 62 9.12 -76.54 -33.18
CA ASP A 62 7.95 -77.39 -33.51
C ASP A 62 6.64 -77.44 -32.68
N ASP A 63 5.58 -77.67 -33.48
CA ASP A 63 4.16 -78.02 -33.26
C ASP A 63 3.14 -76.85 -33.12
N ASP A 64 2.04 -76.74 -33.89
CA ASP A 64 1.26 -77.72 -34.67
C ASP A 64 0.28 -77.07 -35.69
N ALA A 65 0.11 -77.76 -36.84
CA ALA A 65 -1.03 -77.93 -37.79
C ALA A 65 -1.84 -76.70 -38.32
N TYR A 66 -2.29 -76.58 -39.58
CA TYR A 66 -2.94 -77.56 -40.48
C TYR A 66 -2.96 -77.15 -41.99
N GLU A 67 -2.78 -78.17 -42.86
CA GLU A 67 -3.29 -78.46 -44.23
C GLU A 67 -3.16 -77.46 -45.42
N LEU A 68 -2.33 -77.84 -46.42
CA LEU A 68 -2.64 -78.32 -47.81
C LEU A 68 -3.21 -77.25 -48.77
N GLU A 69 -2.80 -77.09 -50.04
CA GLU A 69 -1.83 -77.74 -50.93
C GLU A 69 -1.57 -76.76 -52.12
N GLU A 70 -0.47 -76.97 -52.86
CA GLU A 70 -0.19 -76.72 -54.30
C GLU A 70 -0.99 -75.67 -55.13
N SER A 71 -0.46 -74.92 -56.11
CA SER A 71 0.76 -75.01 -56.91
C SER A 71 0.86 -73.78 -57.85
N THR A 72 2.11 -73.38 -58.14
CA THR A 72 2.66 -72.84 -59.41
C THR A 72 1.99 -71.73 -60.22
N SER A 73 2.79 -70.68 -60.49
CA SER A 73 3.25 -70.30 -61.86
C SER A 73 3.08 -68.81 -62.24
N SER A 74 4.22 -68.22 -62.60
CA SER A 74 4.47 -67.23 -63.66
C SER A 74 3.83 -65.82 -63.57
N THR A 75 4.72 -64.87 -63.24
CA THR A 75 4.78 -63.44 -63.61
C THR A 75 4.56 -63.19 -65.12
N PRO A 76 4.17 -61.98 -65.61
CA PRO A 76 5.00 -60.76 -65.46
C PRO A 76 4.30 -59.37 -65.50
N SER A 77 5.08 -58.33 -65.10
CA SER A 77 5.15 -56.97 -65.70
C SER A 77 3.92 -56.03 -65.54
N LEU A 78 3.99 -54.71 -65.31
CA LEU A 78 5.05 -53.69 -65.29
C LEU A 78 4.46 -52.40 -64.67
N LEU A 79 5.37 -51.58 -64.12
CA LEU A 79 5.39 -50.10 -64.14
C LEU A 79 4.36 -49.26 -63.36
N SER A 80 4.90 -48.63 -62.30
CA SER A 80 5.22 -47.19 -62.28
C SER A 80 4.54 -46.43 -61.14
N GLN A 81 5.30 -46.20 -60.07
CA GLN A 81 5.47 -44.84 -59.55
C GLN A 81 6.77 -44.76 -58.76
N GLN A 82 7.77 -44.16 -59.39
CA GLN A 82 9.02 -43.76 -58.77
C GLN A 82 8.74 -42.53 -57.88
N LYS A 83 8.74 -42.71 -56.56
CA LYS A 83 8.76 -41.60 -55.59
C LYS A 83 10.21 -41.43 -55.13
N PHE A 84 10.83 -40.30 -55.50
CA PHE A 84 12.22 -39.99 -55.19
C PHE A 84 12.53 -40.06 -53.68
N PRO A 85 13.78 -40.39 -53.29
CA PRO A 85 14.15 -40.60 -51.90
C PRO A 85 14.20 -39.28 -51.11
N HIS A 86 13.66 -39.27 -49.90
CA HIS A 86 13.87 -38.18 -48.94
C HIS A 86 15.37 -38.02 -48.66
N THR A 87 15.87 -36.80 -48.90
CA THR A 87 17.28 -36.41 -48.81
C THR A 87 17.89 -36.66 -47.41
N PRO A 88 19.16 -37.10 -47.30
CA PRO A 88 19.88 -37.28 -46.01
C PRO A 88 20.07 -35.98 -45.19
N GLN A 89 19.76 -34.83 -45.79
CA GLN A 89 19.94 -33.50 -45.21
C GLN A 89 19.08 -33.27 -43.96
N GLY A 90 17.87 -33.85 -43.87
CA GLY A 90 16.96 -33.64 -42.73
C GLY A 90 17.43 -34.30 -41.41
N ARG A 91 18.11 -35.45 -41.47
CA ARG A 91 18.66 -36.16 -40.29
C ARG A 91 19.87 -35.44 -39.71
N LEU A 92 20.77 -34.97 -40.57
CA LEU A 92 21.93 -34.15 -40.18
C LEU A 92 21.51 -32.78 -39.65
N GLN A 93 20.44 -32.17 -40.19
CA GLN A 93 19.86 -30.94 -39.65
C GLN A 93 19.25 -31.15 -38.26
N ARG A 94 18.49 -32.22 -38.04
CA ARG A 94 17.94 -32.56 -36.71
C ARG A 94 19.04 -32.86 -35.68
N GLN A 95 20.07 -33.62 -36.03
CA GLN A 95 21.21 -33.88 -35.14
C GLN A 95 22.04 -32.60 -34.86
N ARG A 96 22.23 -31.72 -35.86
CA ARG A 96 22.87 -30.42 -35.66
C ARG A 96 22.02 -29.49 -34.78
N GLN A 97 20.70 -29.49 -34.95
CA GLN A 97 19.78 -28.75 -34.07
C GLN A 97 19.82 -29.28 -32.64
N GLN A 98 19.78 -30.61 -32.44
CA GLN A 98 19.87 -31.24 -31.11
C GLN A 98 21.22 -30.99 -30.44
N ARG A 99 22.34 -31.07 -31.17
CA ARG A 99 23.67 -30.71 -30.66
C ARG A 99 23.75 -29.22 -30.29
N ARG A 100 23.24 -28.32 -31.14
CA ARG A 100 23.16 -26.88 -30.83
C ARG A 100 22.25 -26.60 -29.62
N GLN A 101 21.15 -27.32 -29.46
CA GLN A 101 20.26 -27.22 -28.29
C GLN A 101 20.96 -27.72 -27.01
N ARG A 102 21.66 -28.86 -27.06
CA ARG A 102 22.46 -29.39 -25.94
C ARG A 102 23.60 -28.44 -25.56
N GLN A 103 24.28 -27.86 -26.55
CA GLN A 103 25.38 -26.91 -26.33
C GLN A 103 24.89 -25.56 -25.79
N ARG A 104 23.71 -25.09 -26.23
CA ARG A 104 23.04 -23.91 -25.65
C ARG A 104 22.56 -24.15 -24.22
N ARG A 105 21.99 -25.33 -23.92
CA ARG A 105 21.63 -25.74 -22.55
C ARG A 105 22.86 -25.81 -21.64
N HIS A 106 23.99 -26.30 -22.14
CA HIS A 106 25.27 -26.26 -21.43
C HIS A 106 25.76 -24.82 -21.17
N CYS A 107 25.62 -23.92 -22.15
CA CYS A 107 26.05 -22.53 -21.99
C CYS A 107 25.21 -21.77 -20.95
N LEU A 108 23.89 -21.99 -20.88
CA LEU A 108 23.02 -21.35 -19.88
C LEU A 108 23.15 -21.93 -18.46
N SER A 109 23.68 -23.15 -18.34
CA SER A 109 23.81 -23.86 -17.06
C SER A 109 25.05 -23.47 -16.26
N GLY A 110 25.83 -22.50 -16.75
CA GLY A 110 26.99 -22.00 -16.00
C GLY A 110 28.26 -22.82 -16.17
N PRO A 111 29.32 -22.43 -15.44
CA PRO A 111 30.56 -23.20 -15.37
C PRO A 111 30.35 -24.55 -14.64
N GLN A 112 31.11 -25.57 -15.03
CA GLN A 112 31.22 -26.85 -14.33
C GLN A 112 32.65 -26.99 -13.77
N PRO A 113 32.86 -27.14 -12.44
CA PRO A 113 31.84 -27.18 -11.39
C PRO A 113 31.22 -25.78 -11.11
N PRO A 114 29.97 -25.73 -10.59
CA PRO A 114 29.32 -24.48 -10.22
C PRO A 114 30.09 -23.76 -9.11
N ARG A 115 30.13 -22.43 -9.17
CA ARG A 115 30.86 -21.58 -8.23
C ARG A 115 29.90 -20.94 -7.24
N THR A 116 29.72 -21.57 -6.08
CA THR A 116 28.86 -21.03 -5.00
C THR A 116 29.50 -19.81 -4.35
N HIS A 117 28.72 -18.73 -4.21
CA HIS A 117 29.20 -17.53 -3.52
C HIS A 117 29.18 -17.74 -2.01
N VAL A 118 30.29 -17.39 -1.35
CA VAL A 118 30.42 -17.40 0.11
C VAL A 118 31.10 -16.11 0.55
N ILE A 119 30.56 -15.44 1.55
CA ILE A 119 31.17 -14.21 2.08
C ILE A 119 32.31 -14.58 3.02
N ARG A 120 33.53 -14.18 2.65
CA ARG A 120 34.66 -14.18 3.57
C ARG A 120 34.58 -12.93 4.45
N PRO A 121 34.47 -13.08 5.79
CA PRO A 121 34.31 -11.95 6.69
C PRO A 121 35.50 -11.01 6.65
N VAL A 122 35.25 -9.71 6.61
CA VAL A 122 36.29 -8.68 6.82
C VAL A 122 36.61 -8.62 8.32
N PHE A 123 37.88 -8.76 8.67
CA PHE A 123 38.36 -8.90 10.05
C PHE A 123 37.65 -10.04 10.83
N PRO A 124 37.92 -11.31 10.51
CA PRO A 124 37.20 -12.46 11.08
C PRO A 124 37.13 -12.50 12.61
N VAL A 125 38.19 -12.05 13.29
CA VAL A 125 38.25 -11.99 14.76
C VAL A 125 37.15 -11.07 15.30
N VAL A 126 37.01 -9.87 14.74
CA VAL A 126 35.98 -8.90 15.15
C VAL A 126 34.59 -9.44 14.84
N GLN A 127 34.40 -10.03 13.66
CA GLN A 127 33.11 -10.58 13.22
C GLN A 127 32.59 -11.71 14.13
N SER A 128 33.50 -12.52 14.67
CA SER A 128 33.17 -13.62 15.58
C SER A 128 33.08 -13.22 17.05
N ALA A 129 33.47 -11.99 17.42
CA ALA A 129 33.54 -11.57 18.81
C ALA A 129 32.17 -11.57 19.53
N PRO A 130 31.07 -11.03 18.95
CA PRO A 130 29.76 -11.05 19.62
C PRO A 130 29.23 -12.46 19.94
N PRO A 131 29.15 -13.43 19.00
CA PRO A 131 28.66 -14.76 19.32
C PRO A 131 29.57 -15.50 20.32
N ARG A 132 30.89 -15.30 20.25
CA ARG A 132 31.83 -15.85 21.25
C ARG A 132 31.56 -15.30 22.64
N LEU A 133 31.30 -13.99 22.76
CA LEU A 133 30.92 -13.39 24.04
C LEU A 133 29.63 -13.99 24.60
N LEU A 134 28.62 -14.22 23.75
CA LEU A 134 27.40 -14.91 24.15
C LEU A 134 27.64 -16.34 24.60
N ASP A 135 28.52 -17.07 23.91
CA ASP A 135 28.90 -18.43 24.29
C ASP A 135 29.63 -18.47 25.65
N LEU A 136 30.38 -17.43 26.00
CA LEU A 136 31.02 -17.28 27.31
C LEU A 136 30.00 -17.01 28.43
N VAL A 137 29.02 -16.12 28.19
CA VAL A 137 28.02 -15.72 29.21
C VAL A 137 26.90 -16.75 29.34
N ALA A 138 26.47 -17.35 28.23
CA ALA A 138 25.34 -18.28 28.12
C ALA A 138 25.73 -19.50 27.27
N PRO A 139 26.53 -20.44 27.80
CA PRO A 139 27.07 -21.56 27.02
C PRO A 139 26.02 -22.58 26.59
N THR A 140 24.94 -22.75 27.36
CA THR A 140 23.90 -23.76 27.08
C THR A 140 22.72 -23.17 26.33
N THR A 141 22.05 -23.98 25.50
CA THR A 141 20.84 -23.58 24.75
C THR A 141 19.74 -23.04 25.67
N ARG A 142 19.59 -23.63 26.87
CA ARG A 142 18.64 -23.13 27.88
C ARG A 142 18.97 -21.73 28.36
N ARG A 143 20.25 -21.45 28.68
CA ARG A 143 20.68 -20.10 29.08
C ARG A 143 20.52 -19.09 27.95
N LYS A 144 20.84 -19.47 26.71
CA LYS A 144 20.57 -18.63 25.53
C LYS A 144 19.09 -18.33 25.37
N GLY A 145 18.22 -19.32 25.57
CA GLY A 145 16.77 -19.14 25.59
C GLY A 145 16.29 -18.14 26.65
N VAL A 146 16.83 -18.22 27.88
CA VAL A 146 16.54 -17.24 28.95
C VAL A 146 17.02 -15.85 28.57
N VAL A 147 18.24 -15.71 28.04
CA VAL A 147 18.77 -14.41 27.59
C VAL A 147 17.88 -13.80 26.51
N VAL A 148 17.44 -14.58 25.52
CA VAL A 148 16.52 -14.12 24.47
C VAL A 148 15.17 -13.73 25.07
N ALA A 149 14.61 -14.51 26.00
CA ALA A 149 13.34 -14.17 26.65
C ALA A 149 13.41 -12.84 27.43
N VAL A 150 14.47 -12.64 28.22
CA VAL A 150 14.72 -11.37 28.93
C VAL A 150 14.91 -10.23 27.94
N PHE A 151 15.68 -10.45 26.89
CA PHE A 151 15.91 -9.46 25.83
C PHE A 151 14.61 -9.01 25.15
N LEU A 152 13.75 -9.97 24.78
CA LEU A 152 12.45 -9.68 24.16
C LEU A 152 11.49 -8.99 25.13
N ALA A 153 11.51 -9.33 26.42
CA ALA A 153 10.73 -8.63 27.44
C ALA A 153 11.20 -7.17 27.61
N LEU A 154 12.51 -6.94 27.65
CA LEU A 154 13.08 -5.59 27.71
C LEU A 154 12.73 -4.78 26.47
N TRP A 155 12.80 -5.39 25.29
CA TRP A 155 12.36 -4.76 24.05
C TRP A 155 10.87 -4.40 24.11
N ALA A 156 10.00 -5.32 24.52
CA ALA A 156 8.57 -5.08 24.61
C ALA A 156 8.22 -3.92 25.57
N VAL A 157 8.90 -3.84 26.72
CA VAL A 157 8.75 -2.72 27.66
C VAL A 157 9.25 -1.42 27.03
N ALA A 158 10.48 -1.40 26.50
CA ALA A 158 11.08 -0.22 25.88
C ALA A 158 10.27 0.31 24.68
N PHE A 159 9.66 -0.61 23.91
CA PHE A 159 8.80 -0.28 22.78
C PHE A 159 7.41 0.19 23.22
N SER A 160 6.86 -0.33 24.31
CA SER A 160 5.51 0.03 24.77
C SER A 160 5.45 1.36 25.53
N VAL A 161 6.52 1.76 26.22
CA VAL A 161 6.54 3.00 27.02
C VAL A 161 6.27 4.26 26.16
N PRO A 162 6.96 4.50 25.02
CA PRO A 162 6.67 5.65 24.17
C PRO A 162 5.25 5.65 23.59
N LEU A 163 4.65 4.46 23.38
CA LEU A 163 3.27 4.33 22.88
C LEU A 163 2.22 4.79 23.90
N ALA A 164 2.58 4.99 25.17
CA ALA A 164 1.68 5.60 26.15
C ALA A 164 1.24 7.02 25.73
N SER A 165 2.07 7.73 24.95
CA SER A 165 1.70 9.03 24.37
C SER A 165 0.56 8.94 23.35
N SER A 166 0.22 7.74 22.86
CA SER A 166 -0.87 7.48 21.90
C SER A 166 -2.20 7.11 22.57
N ARG A 167 -2.27 7.18 23.91
CA ARG A 167 -3.50 7.01 24.68
C ARG A 167 -4.46 8.18 24.44
N ALA A 168 -5.73 7.94 24.75
CA ALA A 168 -6.75 8.99 24.66
C ALA A 168 -6.42 10.15 25.58
N LEU A 169 -6.54 11.36 25.05
CA LEU A 169 -6.44 12.61 25.79
C LEU A 169 -7.85 13.17 25.97
N ARG A 170 -8.06 13.88 27.08
CA ARG A 170 -9.32 14.60 27.33
C ARG A 170 -9.03 16.07 27.57
N ASP A 171 -9.95 16.92 27.14
CA ASP A 171 -9.95 18.35 27.47
C ASP A 171 -10.49 18.61 28.88
N ASP A 172 -10.40 19.86 29.33
CA ASP A 172 -10.97 20.40 30.58
C ASP A 172 -12.46 20.07 30.80
N LEU A 173 -13.22 19.96 29.72
CA LEU A 173 -14.64 19.60 29.71
C LEU A 173 -14.87 18.07 29.74
N GLY A 174 -13.81 17.27 29.78
CA GLY A 174 -13.88 15.80 29.81
C GLY A 174 -14.22 15.15 28.48
N ARG A 175 -14.15 15.90 27.37
CA ARG A 175 -14.38 15.41 26.00
C ARG A 175 -13.09 14.85 25.43
N ASP A 176 -13.19 13.83 24.59
CA ASP A 176 -12.02 13.19 24.00
C ASP A 176 -11.41 14.07 22.90
N VAL A 177 -10.07 14.17 22.89
CA VAL A 177 -9.30 14.84 21.83
C VAL A 177 -9.23 13.90 20.63
N LEU A 178 -9.75 14.35 19.50
CA LEU A 178 -9.87 13.52 18.30
C LEU A 178 -8.53 13.39 17.57
N ASN A 179 -8.08 12.18 17.28
CA ASN A 179 -6.91 11.99 16.43
C ASN A 179 -7.33 12.13 14.96
N LEU A 180 -6.66 13.03 14.23
CA LEU A 180 -6.91 13.27 12.82
C LEU A 180 -5.84 12.62 11.93
N GLY A 181 -6.23 12.20 10.73
CA GLY A 181 -5.31 11.95 9.63
C GLY A 181 -4.94 13.24 8.90
N CYS A 182 -3.85 13.22 8.13
CA CYS A 182 -3.42 14.39 7.37
C CYS A 182 -4.41 14.79 6.25
N ALA A 183 -5.27 13.87 5.83
CA ALA A 183 -6.32 14.09 4.83
C ALA A 183 -7.65 14.57 5.42
N ASP A 184 -7.80 14.61 6.76
CA ASP A 184 -9.09 14.93 7.38
C ASP A 184 -9.50 16.39 7.11
N SER A 185 -10.72 16.54 6.60
CA SER A 185 -11.42 17.80 6.36
C SER A 185 -12.84 17.72 6.93
N LEU A 186 -13.50 18.87 7.09
CA LEU A 186 -14.90 18.93 7.53
C LEU A 186 -15.88 18.73 6.36
N TRP A 187 -15.41 18.93 5.13
CA TRP A 187 -16.18 18.77 3.89
C TRP A 187 -15.60 17.65 3.04
N ARG A 188 -16.39 16.60 2.82
CA ARG A 188 -15.99 15.41 2.05
C ARG A 188 -15.93 15.72 0.56
N PHE A 189 -14.92 15.16 -0.12
CA PHE A 189 -14.75 15.26 -1.57
C PHE A 189 -15.87 14.53 -2.35
N LYS A 190 -15.96 14.77 -3.67
CA LYS A 190 -16.91 14.15 -4.61
C LYS A 190 -18.37 14.12 -4.13
N ASN A 191 -18.90 15.28 -3.73
CA ASN A 191 -20.27 15.41 -3.21
C ASN A 191 -20.57 14.52 -1.98
N GLY A 192 -19.56 14.05 -1.24
CA GLY A 192 -19.78 13.20 -0.06
C GLY A 192 -20.49 13.91 1.11
N CYS A 193 -20.77 15.21 0.98
CA CYS A 193 -21.62 15.96 1.89
C CYS A 193 -23.09 16.02 1.47
N GLY A 194 -23.44 15.48 0.30
CA GLY A 194 -24.79 15.50 -0.26
C GLY A 194 -25.29 16.91 -0.63
N LEU A 195 -26.57 16.95 -1.01
CA LEU A 195 -27.28 18.17 -1.40
C LEU A 195 -27.22 19.21 -0.28
N ASP A 196 -26.83 20.45 -0.63
CA ASP A 196 -26.62 21.56 0.30
C ASP A 196 -25.62 21.29 1.45
N GLY A 197 -24.84 20.21 1.34
CA GLY A 197 -23.92 19.75 2.38
C GLY A 197 -24.57 19.12 3.60
N ALA A 198 -25.81 18.61 3.47
CA ALA A 198 -26.59 18.04 4.58
C ALA A 198 -25.80 17.04 5.45
N ASP A 199 -24.97 16.18 4.84
CA ASP A 199 -24.24 15.11 5.51
C ASP A 199 -22.92 15.55 6.17
N CYS A 200 -22.57 16.83 6.06
CA CYS A 200 -21.38 17.43 6.68
C CYS A 200 -21.73 18.44 7.79
N ARG A 201 -23.01 18.52 8.17
CA ARG A 201 -23.50 19.30 9.31
C ARG A 201 -22.98 18.73 10.64
N PRO A 202 -22.91 19.55 11.70
CA PRO A 202 -23.29 20.97 11.78
C PRO A 202 -22.25 21.91 11.15
N PHE A 203 -22.68 23.05 10.60
CA PHE A 203 -21.78 24.06 10.01
C PHE A 203 -21.30 25.12 11.00
N SER A 204 -22.01 25.32 12.11
CA SER A 204 -21.71 26.32 13.14
C SER A 204 -22.02 25.78 14.53
N ASN A 205 -21.64 26.52 15.58
CA ASN A 205 -21.94 26.22 16.98
C ASN A 205 -21.45 24.83 17.44
N ALA A 206 -20.39 24.33 16.81
CA ALA A 206 -19.76 23.07 17.18
C ALA A 206 -18.25 23.25 17.16
N SER A 207 -17.61 22.72 18.19
CA SER A 207 -16.17 22.77 18.35
C SER A 207 -15.65 21.45 18.90
N PHE A 208 -14.41 21.14 18.55
CA PHE A 208 -13.72 19.97 19.07
C PHE A 208 -12.23 20.22 19.16
N THR A 209 -11.59 19.53 20.10
CA THR A 209 -10.14 19.47 20.22
C THR A 209 -9.63 18.32 19.37
N PHE A 210 -8.50 18.54 18.73
CA PHE A 210 -7.91 17.56 17.81
C PHE A 210 -6.42 17.43 18.02
N ARG A 211 -5.87 16.31 17.53
CA ARG A 211 -4.45 16.02 17.47
C ARG A 211 -4.05 15.64 16.05
N CYS A 212 -3.03 16.31 15.55
CA CYS A 212 -2.41 16.06 14.26
C CYS A 212 -1.11 15.25 14.42
N PRO A 213 -0.86 14.26 13.55
CA PRO A 213 0.42 13.60 13.45
C PRO A 213 1.47 14.52 12.80
N ALA A 214 2.74 14.16 12.94
CA ALA A 214 3.83 14.80 12.20
C ALA A 214 3.81 14.41 10.71
N ASN A 215 4.52 15.20 9.91
CA ASN A 215 4.77 15.05 8.48
C ASN A 215 3.48 15.09 7.64
N CYS A 216 2.56 15.99 7.97
CA CYS A 216 1.32 16.15 7.20
C CYS A 216 1.49 16.97 5.92
N MET A 217 2.58 17.74 5.79
CA MET A 217 2.88 18.45 4.53
C MET A 217 3.31 17.51 3.40
N ALA A 218 3.72 16.29 3.72
CA ALA A 218 4.00 15.24 2.73
C ALA A 218 2.72 14.66 2.10
N HIS A 219 1.55 14.87 2.71
CA HIS A 219 0.28 14.42 2.15
C HIS A 219 -0.26 15.46 1.16
N GLN A 220 -0.43 15.06 -0.10
CA GLN A 220 -0.81 15.94 -1.20
C GLN A 220 -2.05 15.42 -1.91
N LEU A 221 -2.84 16.32 -2.50
CA LEU A 221 -3.87 15.94 -3.46
C LEU A 221 -3.24 15.26 -4.67
N LEU A 222 -3.64 14.01 -4.94
CA LEU A 222 -3.19 13.26 -6.12
C LEU A 222 -4.15 13.38 -7.30
N ASN A 223 -5.33 13.94 -7.06
CA ASN A 223 -6.36 14.18 -8.06
C ASN A 223 -6.76 15.67 -8.01
N PRO A 224 -7.11 16.30 -9.16
CA PRO A 224 -7.52 17.70 -9.19
C PRO A 224 -8.76 17.97 -8.33
N HIS A 225 -8.68 19.00 -7.48
CA HIS A 225 -9.80 19.47 -6.66
C HIS A 225 -10.17 20.91 -7.03
N ALA A 226 -11.46 21.15 -7.29
CA ALA A 226 -11.96 22.46 -7.67
C ALA A 226 -12.04 23.43 -6.48
N VAL A 227 -11.53 24.66 -6.69
CA VAL A 227 -11.67 25.80 -5.79
C VAL A 227 -12.13 26.99 -6.63
N GLY A 228 -13.44 27.14 -6.75
CA GLY A 228 -14.04 28.08 -7.70
C GLY A 228 -13.61 27.79 -9.15
N PRO A 229 -12.95 28.74 -9.84
CA PRO A 229 -12.54 28.55 -11.23
C PRO A 229 -11.20 27.82 -11.38
N LYS A 230 -10.49 27.54 -10.27
CA LYS A 230 -9.17 26.90 -10.27
C LYS A 230 -9.25 25.44 -9.88
N GLU A 231 -8.30 24.65 -10.34
CA GLU A 231 -8.07 23.28 -9.87
C GLU A 231 -6.74 23.21 -9.11
N VAL A 232 -6.75 22.50 -7.99
CA VAL A 232 -5.62 22.34 -7.09
C VAL A 232 -5.20 20.87 -7.08
N VAL A 233 -3.92 20.59 -7.32
CA VAL A 233 -3.35 19.24 -7.35
C VAL A 233 -1.87 19.28 -6.92
N TYR A 234 -1.31 18.16 -6.44
CA TYR A 234 0.08 18.01 -6.00
C TYR A 234 0.52 18.94 -4.86
N ARG A 235 -0.42 19.36 -4.02
CA ARG A 235 -0.17 20.11 -2.79
C ARG A 235 -1.23 19.81 -1.73
N PRO A 236 -0.96 20.07 -0.43
CA PRO A 236 -2.00 20.03 0.59
C PRO A 236 -3.09 21.05 0.29
N LEU A 237 -4.36 20.67 0.48
CA LEU A 237 -5.49 21.54 0.23
C LEU A 237 -5.73 22.45 1.45
N VAL A 238 -5.46 23.74 1.30
CA VAL A 238 -5.79 24.77 2.30
C VAL A 238 -6.37 25.97 1.59
N VAL A 239 -7.63 26.30 1.87
CA VAL A 239 -8.36 27.42 1.26
C VAL A 239 -8.67 28.46 2.32
N GLY A 240 -8.19 29.69 2.12
CA GLY A 240 -8.31 30.79 3.07
C GLY A 240 -7.13 30.91 4.03
N GLY A 241 -7.39 31.33 5.27
CA GLY A 241 -6.36 31.53 6.29
C GLY A 241 -5.61 32.86 6.21
N GLY A 242 -5.78 33.66 5.15
CA GLY A 242 -5.29 35.03 5.11
C GLY A 242 -6.12 35.91 6.05
N GLY A 243 -5.49 36.43 7.11
CA GLY A 243 -6.15 37.35 8.05
C GLY A 243 -6.79 38.52 7.31
N GLY A 244 -8.03 38.84 7.69
CA GLY A 244 -8.77 39.96 7.13
C GLY A 244 -8.11 41.29 7.47
N GLY A 245 -7.15 41.72 6.66
CA GLY A 245 -6.92 43.14 6.43
C GLY A 245 -8.15 43.68 5.71
N GLY A 246 -9.17 44.08 6.47
CA GLY A 246 -10.17 44.99 5.94
C GLY A 246 -9.43 46.16 5.28
N GLY A 247 -9.86 46.57 4.09
CA GLY A 247 -9.23 47.64 3.30
C GLY A 247 -9.29 49.01 3.98
N GLY A 248 -8.56 49.18 5.07
CA GLY A 248 -8.23 50.44 5.70
C GLY A 248 -6.79 50.79 5.32
N ASN A 249 -6.62 51.95 4.70
CA ASN A 249 -5.33 52.55 4.42
C ASN A 249 -4.38 52.43 5.61
N GLY A 250 -3.10 52.19 5.32
CA GLY A 250 -2.03 52.03 6.29
C GLY A 250 -1.94 53.18 7.29
N SER A 251 -2.58 52.99 8.44
CA SER A 251 -2.30 53.72 9.66
C SER A 251 -2.31 52.72 10.79
N ASP A 252 -1.20 52.70 11.52
CA ASP A 252 -0.93 51.91 12.71
C ASP A 252 -2.17 51.82 13.60
N VAL A 253 -2.83 50.66 13.60
CA VAL A 253 -3.84 50.28 14.60
C VAL A 253 -3.24 49.13 15.38
N ASP A 254 -3.09 49.37 16.67
CA ASP A 254 -2.52 48.47 17.68
C ASP A 254 -3.06 47.05 17.53
N VAL A 255 -2.17 46.13 17.14
CA VAL A 255 -2.43 44.69 17.16
C VAL A 255 -2.54 44.25 18.61
N ASN A 256 -3.75 43.94 19.05
CA ASN A 256 -3.97 43.29 20.34
C ASN A 256 -3.40 41.85 20.27
N PRO A 257 -2.41 41.47 21.09
CA PRO A 257 -1.80 40.14 21.07
C PRO A 257 -2.75 39.02 21.54
N ASP A 258 -3.95 39.37 22.00
CA ASP A 258 -4.92 38.46 22.62
C ASP A 258 -6.00 37.97 21.64
N THR A 259 -6.04 38.54 20.43
CA THR A 259 -6.84 38.07 19.30
C THR A 259 -5.88 37.76 18.15
N ASN A 260 -5.42 36.51 18.08
CA ASN A 260 -4.72 36.06 16.89
C ASN A 260 -5.52 36.47 15.64
N ALA A 261 -4.85 37.08 14.67
CA ALA A 261 -5.35 37.27 13.31
C ALA A 261 -5.44 35.91 12.58
N ASP A 262 -6.16 34.96 13.18
CA ASP A 262 -6.35 33.59 12.71
C ASP A 262 -7.37 33.64 11.57
N GLY A 263 -6.85 33.67 10.34
CA GLY A 263 -7.68 33.68 9.15
C GLY A 263 -8.62 32.48 9.09
N ILE A 264 -9.77 32.68 8.45
CA ILE A 264 -10.84 31.70 8.37
C ILE A 264 -10.53 30.72 7.23
N TYR A 265 -10.71 29.42 7.48
CA TYR A 265 -10.47 28.35 6.52
C TYR A 265 -11.78 27.77 6.01
N ARG A 266 -11.83 27.44 4.72
CA ARG A 266 -12.98 26.74 4.11
C ARG A 266 -13.01 25.29 4.59
N ALA A 267 -14.20 24.72 4.80
CA ALA A 267 -14.37 23.40 5.42
C ALA A 267 -13.75 22.22 4.67
N ASP A 268 -13.45 22.35 3.39
CA ASP A 268 -12.73 21.35 2.58
C ASP A 268 -11.20 21.41 2.74
N SER A 269 -10.68 22.39 3.49
CA SER A 269 -9.27 22.44 3.83
C SER A 269 -8.88 21.27 4.74
N MET A 270 -7.72 20.68 4.48
CA MET A 270 -7.10 19.69 5.36
C MET A 270 -6.77 20.34 6.71
N ILE A 271 -7.34 19.81 7.79
CA ILE A 271 -7.30 20.47 9.12
C ILE A 271 -5.88 20.60 9.63
N CYS A 272 -5.07 19.55 9.51
CA CYS A 272 -3.68 19.55 9.99
C CYS A 272 -2.78 20.49 9.18
N ALA A 273 -2.92 20.54 7.85
CA ALA A 273 -2.19 21.50 7.03
C ALA A 273 -2.60 22.95 7.35
N SER A 274 -3.88 23.19 7.61
CA SER A 274 -4.40 24.50 8.06
C SER A 274 -3.84 24.90 9.43
N ALA A 275 -3.68 23.95 10.35
CA ALA A 275 -3.09 24.17 11.67
C ALA A 275 -1.58 24.48 11.60
N ILE A 276 -0.84 23.86 10.67
CA ILE A 276 0.55 24.20 10.38
C ILE A 276 0.63 25.61 9.79
N HIS A 277 -0.23 25.94 8.82
CA HIS A 277 -0.32 27.30 8.27
C HIS A 277 -0.60 28.34 9.36
N ALA A 278 -1.50 28.07 10.30
CA ALA A 278 -1.81 28.93 11.44
C ALA A 278 -0.68 29.01 12.48
N GLY A 279 0.32 28.14 12.44
CA GLY A 279 1.40 28.08 13.43
C GLY A 279 0.99 27.45 14.76
N ILE A 280 -0.15 26.75 14.79
CA ILE A 280 -0.67 26.07 15.98
C ILE A 280 0.03 24.74 16.22
N VAL A 281 0.38 24.04 15.15
CA VAL A 281 1.15 22.79 15.17
C VAL A 281 2.33 22.90 14.22
N THR A 282 3.32 22.03 14.36
CA THR A 282 4.46 21.99 13.43
C THR A 282 4.41 20.73 12.56
N ASP A 283 4.97 20.80 11.36
CA ASP A 283 5.10 19.61 10.52
C ASP A 283 6.05 18.57 11.12
N LEU A 284 7.04 19.01 11.93
CA LEU A 284 8.04 18.11 12.51
C LEU A 284 7.48 17.24 13.65
N SER A 285 6.74 17.84 14.58
CA SER A 285 6.26 17.15 15.80
C SER A 285 4.75 16.90 15.82
N GLY A 286 4.01 17.44 14.85
CA GLY A 286 2.55 17.51 14.93
C GLY A 286 2.11 18.43 16.07
N GLY A 287 0.98 18.10 16.69
CA GLY A 287 0.50 18.84 17.86
C GLY A 287 -1.02 18.76 18.04
N CYS A 288 -1.55 19.58 18.92
CA CYS A 288 -2.98 19.69 19.14
C CYS A 288 -3.49 21.10 18.91
N GLY A 289 -4.72 21.18 18.44
CA GLY A 289 -5.44 22.42 18.32
C GLY A 289 -6.89 22.26 18.75
N ARG A 290 -7.58 23.38 18.79
CA ARG A 290 -9.03 23.44 18.87
C ARG A 290 -9.55 23.98 17.55
N LEU A 291 -10.61 23.36 17.05
CA LEU A 291 -11.32 23.79 15.86
C LEU A 291 -12.71 24.26 16.26
N ASP A 292 -13.07 25.46 15.84
CA ASP A 292 -14.41 26.03 16.04
C ASP A 292 -15.06 26.24 14.66
N ARG A 293 -16.25 25.67 14.46
CA ARG A 293 -17.01 25.84 13.22
C ARG A 293 -17.75 27.17 13.24
N VAL A 294 -17.52 28.01 12.24
CA VAL A 294 -18.03 29.40 12.19
C VAL A 294 -19.12 29.62 11.15
N GLY A 295 -19.61 28.55 10.49
CA GLY A 295 -20.75 28.61 9.59
C GLY A 295 -20.40 29.12 8.20
N ARG A 296 -21.32 29.89 7.61
CA ARG A 296 -21.12 30.49 6.29
C ARG A 296 -20.11 31.61 6.38
N HIS A 297 -19.15 31.62 5.46
CA HIS A 297 -18.20 32.71 5.29
C HIS A 297 -18.08 33.10 3.82
N GLU A 298 -17.69 34.35 3.59
CA GLU A 298 -17.56 34.96 2.27
C GLU A 298 -16.14 35.48 2.12
N VAL A 299 -15.52 35.24 0.96
CA VAL A 299 -14.15 35.66 0.64
C VAL A 299 -13.09 35.05 1.58
N PHE A 300 -12.39 34.06 1.08
CA PHE A 300 -11.28 33.40 1.73
C PHE A 300 -9.98 33.89 1.12
N ASN A 301 -9.25 34.75 1.83
CA ASN A 301 -7.99 35.30 1.34
C ASN A 301 -6.87 34.26 1.41
N ALA A 302 -6.04 34.20 0.36
CA ALA A 302 -4.81 33.42 0.39
C ALA A 302 -3.73 34.12 1.22
N SER A 303 -2.86 33.33 1.83
CA SER A 303 -1.61 33.81 2.43
C SER A 303 -0.56 32.70 2.42
N THR A 304 0.69 33.10 2.65
CA THR A 304 1.78 32.16 2.87
C THR A 304 2.32 32.37 4.27
N ARG A 305 2.16 31.38 5.14
CA ARG A 305 2.66 31.39 6.52
C ARG A 305 3.18 30.02 6.91
N ASN A 306 4.24 29.98 7.70
CA ASN A 306 4.84 28.74 8.21
C ASN A 306 5.18 27.70 7.12
N GLY A 307 5.58 28.18 5.93
CA GLY A 307 5.92 27.32 4.79
C GLY A 307 4.72 26.70 4.06
N VAL A 308 3.48 27.08 4.42
CA VAL A 308 2.25 26.65 3.76
C VAL A 308 1.70 27.80 2.95
N GLU A 309 1.52 27.59 1.64
CA GLU A 309 0.80 28.50 0.76
C GLU A 309 -0.67 28.05 0.70
N THR A 310 -1.61 28.99 0.83
CA THR A 310 -3.05 28.71 0.75
C THR A 310 -3.67 29.24 -0.54
N VAL A 311 -4.85 28.73 -0.88
CA VAL A 311 -5.61 29.10 -2.07
C VAL A 311 -6.70 30.09 -1.71
N ALA A 312 -6.89 31.12 -2.53
CA ALA A 312 -7.96 32.09 -2.33
C ALA A 312 -9.27 31.58 -2.93
N PHE A 313 -10.40 31.95 -2.31
CA PHE A 313 -11.73 31.73 -2.85
C PHE A 313 -12.58 32.98 -2.63
N ASP A 314 -12.89 33.71 -3.70
CA ASP A 314 -13.50 35.04 -3.68
C ASP A 314 -15.03 35.03 -3.62
N SER A 315 -15.63 33.90 -3.25
CA SER A 315 -17.07 33.76 -3.07
C SER A 315 -17.42 33.18 -1.70
N TYR A 316 -18.65 32.72 -1.55
CA TYR A 316 -19.20 32.23 -0.30
C TYR A 316 -19.18 30.71 -0.22
N PHE A 317 -19.00 30.18 1.00
CA PHE A 317 -19.08 28.75 1.27
C PHE A 317 -19.88 28.50 2.57
N PRO A 318 -20.74 27.47 2.64
CA PRO A 318 -21.68 27.30 3.76
C PRO A 318 -21.04 26.86 5.08
N SER A 319 -19.82 26.33 5.05
CA SER A 319 -19.11 25.83 6.22
C SER A 319 -17.65 26.28 6.23
N SER A 320 -17.23 26.90 7.33
CA SER A 320 -15.85 27.29 7.57
C SER A 320 -15.47 27.06 9.02
N PHE A 321 -14.18 27.15 9.30
CA PHE A 321 -13.66 26.97 10.65
C PHE A 321 -12.50 27.91 10.94
N THR A 322 -12.33 28.20 12.23
CA THR A 322 -11.14 28.82 12.79
C THR A 322 -10.41 27.81 13.65
N LEU A 323 -9.13 28.09 13.90
CA LEU A 323 -8.27 27.24 14.71
C LEU A 323 -7.68 28.07 15.83
N ALA A 324 -7.53 27.47 17.01
CA ALA A 324 -6.82 28.05 18.14
C ALA A 324 -5.83 27.04 18.72
N ALA A 325 -4.76 27.54 19.33
CA ALA A 325 -3.82 26.69 20.05
C ALA A 325 -4.52 26.01 21.23
N ALA A 326 -4.34 24.69 21.36
CA ALA A 326 -4.96 23.90 22.42
C ALA A 326 -4.62 24.45 23.82
N ALA A 327 -3.37 24.81 24.06
CA ALA A 327 -2.92 25.38 25.34
C ALA A 327 -3.49 26.79 25.64
N ALA A 328 -3.84 27.56 24.61
CA ALA A 328 -4.49 28.86 24.77
C ALA A 328 -5.99 28.69 25.11
N ALA A 329 -6.63 27.66 24.55
CA ALA A 329 -8.02 27.33 24.85
C ALA A 329 -8.18 26.57 26.18
N ASP A 330 -7.22 25.72 26.52
CA ASP A 330 -7.20 24.88 27.72
C ASP A 330 -5.75 24.69 28.21
N PRO A 331 -5.31 25.46 29.23
CA PRO A 331 -3.97 25.34 29.81
C PRO A 331 -3.68 23.98 30.48
N SER A 332 -4.73 23.21 30.78
CA SER A 332 -4.61 21.88 31.40
C SER A 332 -4.32 20.78 30.36
N LEU A 333 -4.67 21.02 29.09
CA LEU A 333 -4.43 20.10 27.99
C LEU A 333 -2.95 20.07 27.59
N ARG A 334 -2.21 19.12 28.17
CA ARG A 334 -0.82 18.84 27.83
C ARG A 334 -0.74 17.86 26.68
N CYS A 335 -0.58 18.38 25.46
CA CYS A 335 -0.28 17.51 24.34
C CYS A 335 1.15 16.98 24.42
N PRO A 336 1.38 15.70 24.06
CA PRO A 336 2.71 15.14 24.03
C PRO A 336 3.62 16.02 23.17
N ALA A 337 4.70 16.53 23.77
CA ALA A 337 5.61 17.47 23.12
C ALA A 337 6.45 16.80 22.01
N SER A 338 6.55 15.47 22.01
CA SER A 338 7.31 14.70 21.03
C SER A 338 6.47 13.60 20.37
N ASP A 339 6.72 13.38 19.08
CA ASP A 339 6.17 12.26 18.34
C ASP A 339 6.79 10.95 18.90
N PRO A 340 5.99 9.93 19.27
CA PRO A 340 6.53 8.64 19.73
C PRO A 340 7.54 8.02 18.75
N ARG A 341 7.50 8.35 17.46
CA ARG A 341 8.47 7.93 16.45
C ARG A 341 9.92 8.28 16.82
N GLU A 342 10.14 9.43 17.45
CA GLU A 342 11.49 9.90 17.83
C GLU A 342 12.18 8.95 18.81
N ALA A 343 11.41 8.38 19.75
CA ALA A 343 11.94 7.41 20.72
C ALA A 343 11.93 5.98 20.16
N LEU A 344 10.90 5.63 19.38
CA LEU A 344 10.70 4.26 18.91
C LEU A 344 11.71 3.84 17.85
N LEU A 345 12.17 4.75 16.98
CA LEU A 345 13.12 4.41 15.92
C LEU A 345 14.52 4.07 16.49
N PRO A 346 15.17 4.93 17.30
CA PRO A 346 16.44 4.58 17.94
C PRO A 346 16.33 3.31 18.81
N THR A 347 15.21 3.15 19.54
CA THR A 347 14.96 1.95 20.35
C THR A 347 14.92 0.69 19.47
N SER A 348 14.14 0.73 18.39
CA SER A 348 13.98 -0.42 17.50
C SER A 348 15.28 -0.75 16.75
N LEU A 349 16.03 0.27 16.33
CA LEU A 349 17.36 0.11 15.73
C LEU A 349 18.34 -0.51 16.73
N PHE A 350 18.38 -0.02 17.98
CA PHE A 350 19.26 -0.54 19.02
C PHE A 350 19.01 -2.03 19.27
N PHE A 351 17.76 -2.41 19.58
CA PHE A 351 17.42 -3.80 19.86
C PHE A 351 17.63 -4.70 18.63
N SER A 352 17.17 -4.31 17.44
CA SER A 352 17.37 -5.14 16.24
C SER A 352 18.85 -5.31 15.87
N THR A 353 19.66 -4.25 16.00
CA THR A 353 21.11 -4.29 15.75
C THR A 353 21.80 -5.18 16.76
N LEU A 354 21.50 -5.01 18.06
CA LEU A 354 22.08 -5.82 19.12
C LEU A 354 21.72 -7.30 18.93
N PHE A 355 20.45 -7.62 18.66
CA PHE A 355 20.05 -8.99 18.38
C PHE A 355 20.78 -9.57 17.16
N SER A 356 20.86 -8.79 16.07
CA SER A 356 21.51 -9.19 14.82
C SER A 356 23.00 -9.46 14.99
N LEU A 357 23.72 -8.69 15.81
CA LEU A 357 25.14 -8.93 16.04
C LEU A 357 25.41 -10.26 16.77
N PHE A 358 24.52 -10.65 17.69
CA PHE A 358 24.73 -11.80 18.57
C PHE A 358 24.10 -13.11 18.05
N THR A 359 23.14 -13.05 17.13
CA THR A 359 22.48 -14.25 16.61
C THR A 359 23.24 -14.86 15.43
N THR A 360 23.53 -16.16 15.52
CA THR A 360 24.09 -16.95 14.40
C THR A 360 23.02 -17.72 13.63
N SER A 361 21.81 -17.84 14.19
CA SER A 361 20.73 -18.60 13.57
C SER A 361 19.98 -17.76 12.53
N PRO A 362 19.93 -18.18 11.25
CA PRO A 362 19.16 -17.50 10.21
C PRO A 362 17.65 -17.41 10.52
N ALA A 363 17.09 -18.45 11.17
CA ALA A 363 15.68 -18.50 11.50
C ALA A 363 15.32 -17.45 12.56
N TRP A 364 16.10 -17.38 13.64
CA TRP A 364 15.91 -16.38 14.69
C TRP A 364 16.22 -14.96 14.20
N GLN A 365 17.26 -14.78 13.37
CA GLN A 365 17.54 -13.49 12.72
C GLN A 365 16.30 -12.98 11.98
N LEU A 366 15.72 -13.81 11.10
CA LEU A 366 14.54 -13.40 10.35
C LEU A 366 13.34 -13.19 11.27
N ALA A 367 13.01 -14.15 12.14
CA ALA A 367 11.79 -14.09 12.96
C ALA A 367 11.77 -12.84 13.87
N VAL A 368 12.85 -12.57 14.60
CA VAL A 368 12.90 -11.43 15.54
C VAL A 368 13.00 -10.10 14.80
N SER A 369 13.84 -9.99 13.77
CA SER A 369 13.91 -8.76 12.97
C SER A 369 12.58 -8.48 12.26
N PHE A 370 11.94 -9.52 11.71
CA PHE A 370 10.66 -9.38 11.01
C PHE A 370 9.56 -8.89 11.96
N VAL A 371 9.34 -9.56 13.09
CA VAL A 371 8.30 -9.15 14.06
C VAL A 371 8.59 -7.77 14.63
N GLY A 372 9.85 -7.49 15.01
CA GLY A 372 10.23 -6.21 15.57
C GLY A 372 10.07 -5.04 14.60
N ILE A 373 10.50 -5.20 13.34
CA ILE A 373 10.34 -4.18 12.29
C ILE A 373 8.87 -4.06 11.89
N PHE A 374 8.12 -5.16 11.80
CA PHE A 374 6.69 -5.12 11.51
C PHE A 374 5.90 -4.36 12.58
N ALA A 375 6.23 -4.58 13.86
CA ALA A 375 5.69 -3.79 14.97
C ALA A 375 6.08 -2.31 14.83
N HIS A 376 7.35 -2.03 14.52
CA HIS A 376 7.82 -0.66 14.33
C HIS A 376 7.03 0.07 13.24
N VAL A 377 6.84 -0.54 12.07
CA VAL A 377 6.03 0.08 11.00
C VAL A 377 4.59 0.26 11.45
N SER A 378 3.97 -0.76 12.04
CA SER A 378 2.55 -0.75 12.43
C SER A 378 2.21 0.28 13.51
N PHE A 379 3.14 0.62 14.38
CA PHE A 379 2.88 1.52 15.52
C PHE A 379 3.58 2.88 15.43
N ALA A 380 4.69 2.99 14.68
CA ALA A 380 5.56 4.16 14.67
C ALA A 380 5.75 4.77 13.29
N SER A 381 6.60 4.16 12.44
CA SER A 381 7.14 4.86 11.26
C SER A 381 6.12 5.14 10.17
N ASP A 382 5.20 4.21 9.95
CA ASP A 382 4.19 4.34 8.91
C ASP A 382 2.90 3.56 9.25
N PRO A 383 2.25 3.90 10.39
CA PRO A 383 1.16 3.13 10.92
C PRO A 383 -0.07 3.22 10.00
N PRO A 384 -0.89 2.16 9.95
CA PRO A 384 -2.13 2.18 9.19
C PRO A 384 -3.09 3.28 9.68
N PRO A 385 -3.97 3.78 8.80
CA PRO A 385 -4.96 4.78 9.17
C PRO A 385 -5.90 4.24 10.26
N ALA A 386 -6.16 5.07 11.27
CA ALA A 386 -7.12 4.76 12.34
C ALA A 386 -8.55 5.10 11.90
N SER A 387 -9.53 4.63 12.67
CA SER A 387 -10.93 5.01 12.47
C SER A 387 -11.12 6.52 12.58
N ARG A 388 -12.07 7.05 11.80
CA ARG A 388 -12.33 8.49 11.75
C ARG A 388 -12.77 8.98 13.12
N HIS A 389 -12.13 10.05 13.61
CA HIS A 389 -12.43 10.66 14.91
C HIS A 389 -12.22 9.73 16.12
N ALA A 390 -11.21 8.86 16.08
CA ALA A 390 -10.87 8.00 17.21
C ALA A 390 -10.29 8.79 18.40
N ALA A 391 -10.81 8.53 19.60
CA ALA A 391 -10.25 9.03 20.86
C ALA A 391 -8.83 8.49 21.12
N SER A 392 -8.52 7.27 20.66
CA SER A 392 -7.17 6.71 20.64
C SER A 392 -6.96 5.88 19.39
N VAL A 393 -5.79 6.01 18.78
CA VAL A 393 -5.38 5.24 17.60
C VAL A 393 -4.83 3.85 17.95
N LEU A 394 -4.53 3.59 19.22
CA LEU A 394 -3.82 2.38 19.64
C LEU A 394 -4.66 1.09 19.47
N PRO A 395 -5.96 1.04 19.85
CA PRO A 395 -6.78 -0.14 19.65
C PRO A 395 -6.89 -0.55 18.17
N ASP A 396 -7.12 0.43 17.29
CA ASP A 396 -7.22 0.20 15.84
C ASP A 396 -5.91 -0.37 15.28
N ARG A 397 -4.76 0.21 15.66
CA ARG A 397 -3.44 -0.28 15.27
C ARG A 397 -3.14 -1.67 15.81
N ILE A 398 -3.55 -2.00 17.04
CA ILE A 398 -3.39 -3.35 17.61
C ILE A 398 -4.24 -4.36 16.83
N SER A 399 -5.49 -4.03 16.54
CA SER A 399 -6.40 -4.87 15.74
C SER A 399 -5.81 -5.17 14.36
N MET A 400 -5.36 -4.12 13.64
CA MET A 400 -4.74 -4.28 12.32
C MET A 400 -3.39 -5.01 12.37
N PHE A 401 -2.56 -4.75 13.38
CA PHE A 401 -1.30 -5.47 13.59
C PHE A 401 -1.57 -6.97 13.78
N ALA A 402 -2.51 -7.34 14.65
CA ALA A 402 -2.86 -8.73 14.90
C ALA A 402 -3.41 -9.42 13.66
N GLY A 403 -4.30 -8.75 12.91
CA GLY A 403 -4.89 -9.28 11.68
C GLY A 403 -3.88 -9.47 10.54
N ARG A 404 -2.86 -8.62 10.45
CA ARG A 404 -1.90 -8.61 9.34
C ARG A 404 -0.62 -9.41 9.63
N LEU A 405 -0.21 -9.52 10.89
CA LEU A 405 1.05 -10.19 11.26
C LEU A 405 1.03 -11.68 10.95
N LEU A 406 -0.08 -12.38 11.24
CA LEU A 406 -0.12 -13.85 11.10
C LEU A 406 0.06 -14.31 9.64
N PRO A 407 -0.71 -13.79 8.65
CA PRO A 407 -0.47 -14.14 7.24
C PRO A 407 0.91 -13.67 6.77
N ALA A 408 1.38 -12.49 7.22
CA ALA A 408 2.71 -11.99 6.88
C ALA A 408 3.84 -12.90 7.41
N ALA A 409 3.68 -13.45 8.62
CA ALA A 409 4.62 -14.39 9.23
C ALA A 409 4.65 -15.73 8.48
N PHE A 410 3.50 -16.20 7.97
CA PHE A 410 3.46 -17.36 7.07
C PHE A 410 4.25 -17.10 5.79
N CYS A 411 4.04 -15.96 5.13
CA CYS A 411 4.84 -15.56 3.97
C CYS A 411 6.33 -15.47 4.31
N ALA A 412 6.70 -14.90 5.45
CA ALA A 412 8.08 -14.83 5.91
C ALA A 412 8.70 -16.23 6.13
N ALA A 413 7.93 -17.20 6.65
CA ALA A 413 8.37 -18.58 6.81
C ALA A 413 8.58 -19.29 5.46
N VAL A 414 7.75 -19.01 4.46
CA VAL A 414 7.94 -19.51 3.08
C VAL A 414 9.19 -18.88 2.45
N LEU A 415 9.31 -17.55 2.52
CA LEU A 415 10.49 -16.82 2.05
C LEU A 415 11.79 -17.28 2.73
N TYR A 416 11.71 -17.63 4.02
CA TYR A 416 12.83 -18.21 4.76
C TYR A 416 13.36 -19.46 4.06
N ARG A 417 12.48 -20.40 3.76
CA ARG A 417 12.82 -21.68 3.13
C ARG A 417 13.35 -21.48 1.71
N LEU A 418 12.72 -20.58 0.94
CA LEU A 418 13.01 -20.40 -0.48
C LEU A 418 14.30 -19.60 -0.74
N CYS A 419 14.52 -18.49 -0.02
CA CYS A 419 15.61 -17.55 -0.32
C CYS A 419 16.45 -17.12 0.89
N VAL A 420 15.87 -16.81 2.06
CA VAL A 420 16.64 -16.21 3.17
C VAL A 420 17.62 -17.18 3.81
N ARG A 421 17.23 -18.45 4.01
CA ARG A 421 18.10 -19.48 4.59
C ARG A 421 19.40 -19.61 3.81
N ARG A 422 19.34 -19.59 2.47
CA ARG A 422 20.53 -19.70 1.61
C ARG A 422 21.48 -18.52 1.76
N THR A 423 20.94 -17.32 1.91
CA THR A 423 21.76 -16.10 2.03
C THR A 423 22.45 -16.03 3.40
N LEU A 424 21.78 -16.47 4.47
CA LEU A 424 22.26 -16.30 5.85
C LEU A 424 22.91 -17.55 6.47
N ALA A 425 22.67 -18.75 5.95
CA ALA A 425 23.26 -19.98 6.51
C ALA A 425 24.79 -19.95 6.46
N GLY A 426 25.43 -20.31 7.57
CA GLY A 426 26.89 -20.35 7.69
C GLY A 426 27.58 -18.98 7.63
N LEU A 427 26.83 -17.86 7.67
CA LEU A 427 27.41 -16.53 7.56
C LEU A 427 28.11 -16.12 8.87
N ALA A 428 29.44 -16.18 8.89
CA ALA A 428 30.27 -15.79 10.03
C ALA A 428 30.51 -14.28 10.15
N ALA A 429 29.99 -13.47 9.22
CA ALA A 429 30.21 -12.03 9.15
C ALA A 429 29.10 -11.24 9.87
N GLN A 430 29.09 -11.21 11.21
CA GLN A 430 28.00 -10.61 12.01
C GLN A 430 27.79 -9.11 11.76
N PHE A 431 28.86 -8.32 11.66
CA PHE A 431 28.75 -6.89 11.40
C PHE A 431 28.34 -6.62 9.95
N GLU A 432 28.81 -7.42 8.99
CA GLU A 432 28.39 -7.27 7.58
C GLU A 432 26.92 -7.67 7.39
N LYS A 433 26.48 -8.77 8.00
CA LYS A 433 25.07 -9.18 8.06
C LYS A 433 24.23 -8.06 8.65
N THR A 434 24.66 -7.49 9.77
CA THR A 434 23.91 -6.43 10.45
C THR A 434 23.86 -5.14 9.61
N ALA A 435 24.99 -4.69 9.08
CA ALA A 435 25.04 -3.47 8.28
C ALA A 435 24.30 -3.61 6.93
N LEU A 436 24.47 -4.73 6.23
CA LEU A 436 23.92 -4.90 4.88
C LEU A 436 22.51 -5.48 4.90
N TRP A 437 22.30 -6.62 5.57
CA TRP A 437 21.01 -7.30 5.55
C TRP A 437 19.99 -6.62 6.46
N LEU A 438 20.34 -6.38 7.74
CA LEU A 438 19.43 -5.66 8.65
C LEU A 438 19.32 -4.17 8.26
N GLY A 439 20.42 -3.53 7.87
CA GLY A 439 20.38 -2.15 7.36
C GLY A 439 19.54 -2.02 6.10
N GLY A 440 19.65 -2.96 5.15
CA GLY A 440 18.74 -3.06 4.01
C GLY A 440 17.28 -3.23 4.45
N PHE A 441 17.01 -4.11 5.42
CA PHE A 441 15.66 -4.30 5.97
C PHE A 441 15.08 -2.97 6.48
N TRP A 442 15.81 -2.25 7.33
CA TRP A 442 15.38 -0.92 7.78
C TRP A 442 15.19 0.07 6.64
N PHE A 443 16.10 0.08 5.65
CA PHE A 443 16.01 0.96 4.50
C PHE A 443 14.72 0.75 3.69
N GLY A 444 14.30 -0.51 3.51
CA GLY A 444 13.02 -0.82 2.84
C GLY A 444 11.80 -0.60 3.73
N ALA A 445 11.89 -0.87 5.03
CA ALA A 445 10.78 -0.72 5.97
C ALA A 445 10.38 0.74 6.19
N LEU A 446 11.35 1.66 6.04
CA LEU A 446 11.19 3.10 6.10
C LEU A 446 11.02 3.72 4.71
N SER A 447 10.39 3.01 3.76
CA SER A 447 10.23 3.46 2.37
C SER A 447 9.56 4.82 2.23
N ASN A 448 8.65 5.17 3.14
CA ASN A 448 8.03 6.50 3.21
C ASN A 448 9.06 7.63 3.43
N TYR A 449 10.21 7.34 4.05
CA TYR A 449 11.30 8.29 4.24
C TYR A 449 12.45 8.08 3.24
N THR A 450 12.80 6.83 2.91
CA THR A 450 13.96 6.51 2.05
C THR A 450 13.67 6.70 0.56
N PHE A 451 12.42 6.53 0.14
CA PHE A 451 11.97 6.68 -1.25
C PHE A 451 11.01 7.87 -1.46
N GLY A 452 10.46 8.46 -0.39
CA GLY A 452 9.44 9.51 -0.48
C GLY A 452 9.88 10.83 -1.12
N TRP A 453 11.19 11.06 -1.25
CA TRP A 453 11.75 12.24 -1.93
C TRP A 453 11.87 12.07 -3.45
N MET A 454 11.67 10.86 -3.98
CA MET A 454 11.74 10.64 -5.43
C MET A 454 10.45 11.19 -6.09
N PRO A 455 10.56 12.05 -7.12
CA PRO A 455 9.42 12.72 -7.75
C PRO A 455 8.66 11.78 -8.71
N ILE A 456 8.18 10.64 -8.19
CA ILE A 456 7.39 9.66 -8.92
C ILE A 456 6.33 9.12 -7.96
N GLN A 457 5.14 9.73 -7.96
CA GLN A 457 4.02 9.24 -7.15
C GLN A 457 3.26 8.10 -7.84
N ARG A 458 3.16 8.17 -9.17
CA ARG A 458 2.43 7.23 -10.02
C ARG A 458 3.15 7.07 -11.36
N LEU A 459 3.14 5.86 -11.92
CA LEU A 459 3.76 5.56 -13.22
C LEU A 459 2.76 5.75 -14.38
N THR A 460 1.91 6.77 -14.32
CA THR A 460 1.03 7.13 -15.45
C THR A 460 1.74 8.11 -16.36
N ALA A 461 1.39 8.11 -17.66
CA ALA A 461 1.98 9.04 -18.62
C ALA A 461 1.70 10.51 -18.23
N HIS A 462 0.50 10.79 -17.71
CA HIS A 462 0.09 12.11 -17.26
C HIS A 462 0.94 12.61 -16.08
N ASP A 463 1.14 11.76 -15.07
CA ASP A 463 1.85 12.15 -13.85
C ASP A 463 3.36 12.33 -14.11
N ILE A 464 3.94 11.54 -15.01
CA ILE A 464 5.34 11.68 -15.43
C ILE A 464 5.58 12.97 -16.22
N GLU A 465 4.58 13.46 -16.96
CA GLU A 465 4.69 14.72 -17.71
C GLU A 465 4.54 15.95 -16.79
N GLN A 466 3.64 15.87 -15.81
CA GLN A 466 3.32 17.01 -14.94
C GLN A 466 4.25 17.15 -13.73
N GLN A 467 4.84 16.05 -13.24
CA GLN A 467 5.72 16.11 -12.07
C GLN A 467 7.15 16.54 -12.44
N PRO A 468 7.65 17.68 -11.91
CA PRO A 468 8.99 18.14 -12.21
C PRO A 468 10.04 17.15 -11.70
N GLY A 469 10.92 16.69 -12.58
CA GLY A 469 11.99 15.75 -12.24
C GLY A 469 11.63 14.26 -12.33
N ALA A 470 10.39 13.89 -12.67
CA ALA A 470 9.98 12.48 -12.80
C ALA A 470 10.75 11.73 -13.90
N LYS A 471 10.88 12.33 -15.09
CA LYS A 471 11.60 11.75 -16.25
C LYS A 471 13.07 11.39 -15.94
N PRO A 472 13.93 12.32 -15.43
CA PRO A 472 15.31 11.98 -15.12
C PRO A 472 15.43 10.98 -13.96
N ALA A 473 14.56 11.05 -12.95
CA ALA A 473 14.53 10.07 -11.85
C ALA A 473 14.22 8.66 -12.37
N LEU A 474 13.20 8.51 -13.23
CA LEU A 474 12.82 7.24 -13.83
C LEU A 474 13.96 6.65 -14.69
N ALA A 475 14.61 7.48 -15.51
CA ALA A 475 15.74 7.05 -16.32
C ALA A 475 16.90 6.52 -15.46
N LEU A 476 17.25 7.22 -14.38
CA LEU A 476 18.29 6.79 -13.45
C LEU A 476 17.94 5.46 -12.78
N ILE A 477 16.71 5.30 -12.30
CA ILE A 477 16.23 4.07 -11.66
C ILE A 477 16.35 2.88 -12.64
N LEU A 478 15.93 3.05 -13.89
CA LEU A 478 16.02 1.99 -14.90
C LEU A 478 17.47 1.58 -15.19
N VAL A 479 18.41 2.54 -15.25
CA VAL A 479 19.84 2.25 -15.43
C VAL A 479 20.39 1.44 -14.25
N VAL A 480 20.08 1.86 -13.02
CA VAL A 480 20.53 1.17 -11.80
C VAL A 480 19.94 -0.25 -11.74
N LEU A 481 18.64 -0.41 -11.97
CA LEU A 481 17.99 -1.71 -11.97
C LEU A 481 18.55 -2.64 -13.04
N THR A 482 18.85 -2.13 -14.24
CA THR A 482 19.47 -2.92 -15.31
C THR A 482 20.83 -3.47 -14.89
N PHE A 483 21.66 -2.66 -14.24
CA PHE A 483 22.96 -3.10 -13.72
C PHE A 483 22.81 -4.15 -12.61
N ILE A 484 21.86 -3.94 -11.69
CA ILE A 484 21.55 -4.90 -10.62
C ILE A 484 21.12 -6.24 -11.24
N MET A 485 20.18 -6.21 -12.18
CA MET A 485 19.67 -7.41 -12.85
C MET A 485 20.76 -8.15 -13.62
N ALA A 486 21.58 -7.44 -14.40
CA ALA A 486 22.70 -8.04 -15.13
C ALA A 486 23.69 -8.74 -14.17
N LYS A 487 24.01 -8.11 -13.04
CA LYS A 487 24.89 -8.69 -12.01
C LYS A 487 24.26 -9.94 -11.36
N GLN A 488 22.98 -9.91 -11.02
CA GLN A 488 22.30 -11.06 -10.42
C GLN A 488 22.19 -12.23 -11.40
N VAL A 489 21.88 -11.96 -12.67
CA VAL A 489 21.86 -12.98 -13.73
C VAL A 489 23.24 -13.63 -13.89
N TYR A 490 24.30 -12.84 -13.90
CA TYR A 490 25.67 -13.35 -13.97
C TYR A 490 26.03 -14.24 -12.77
N PHE A 491 25.64 -13.88 -11.55
CA PHE A 491 25.89 -14.69 -10.36
C PHE A 491 25.06 -15.98 -10.33
N PHE A 492 23.79 -15.95 -10.73
CA PHE A 492 23.00 -17.18 -10.89
C PHE A 492 23.54 -18.09 -11.98
N TRP A 493 24.13 -17.52 -13.03
CA TRP A 493 24.83 -18.27 -14.05
C TRP A 493 26.08 -18.95 -13.46
N LEU A 494 26.90 -18.23 -12.68
CA LEU A 494 28.07 -18.82 -12.01
C LEU A 494 27.73 -19.98 -11.06
N GLU A 495 26.60 -19.90 -10.37
CA GLU A 495 26.12 -20.97 -9.48
C GLU A 495 25.38 -22.10 -10.22
N GLY A 496 25.19 -21.99 -11.54
CA GLY A 496 24.47 -22.97 -12.35
C GLY A 496 22.96 -23.06 -12.07
N ARG A 497 22.38 -22.03 -11.45
CA ARG A 497 20.95 -21.99 -11.08
C ARG A 497 20.10 -21.16 -12.05
N LEU A 498 20.72 -20.42 -12.96
CA LEU A 498 20.02 -19.51 -13.89
C LEU A 498 18.83 -20.16 -14.62
N PRO A 499 18.90 -21.39 -15.19
CA PRO A 499 17.77 -21.97 -15.91
C PRO A 499 16.52 -22.15 -15.04
N ARG A 500 16.69 -22.53 -13.76
CA ARG A 500 15.57 -22.72 -12.82
C ARG A 500 14.89 -21.38 -12.48
N PHE A 501 15.68 -20.31 -12.32
CA PHE A 501 15.14 -18.97 -12.09
C PHE A 501 14.48 -18.39 -13.33
N LEU A 502 15.04 -18.61 -14.52
CA LEU A 502 14.37 -18.23 -15.77
C LEU A 502 13.01 -18.93 -15.93
N ALA A 503 12.91 -20.21 -15.55
CA ALA A 503 11.64 -20.93 -15.54
C ALA A 503 10.64 -20.35 -14.52
N LEU A 504 11.09 -20.05 -13.29
CA LEU A 504 10.27 -19.39 -12.28
C LEU A 504 9.73 -18.03 -12.77
N TYR A 505 10.60 -17.20 -13.32
CA TYR A 505 10.21 -15.88 -13.82
C TYR A 505 9.35 -15.95 -15.08
N ALA A 506 9.52 -16.97 -15.93
CA ALA A 506 8.61 -17.24 -17.03
C ALA A 506 7.20 -17.62 -16.53
N LEU A 507 7.10 -18.40 -15.46
CA LEU A 507 5.82 -18.74 -14.83
C LEU A 507 5.15 -17.49 -14.22
N VAL A 508 5.91 -16.66 -13.51
CA VAL A 508 5.43 -15.37 -12.99
C VAL A 508 4.92 -14.49 -14.14
N LEU A 509 5.68 -14.37 -15.22
CA LEU A 509 5.27 -13.58 -16.38
C LEU A 509 4.00 -14.14 -17.02
N ALA A 510 3.89 -15.47 -17.15
CA ALA A 510 2.67 -16.11 -17.66
C ALA A 510 1.46 -15.82 -16.75
N ALA A 511 1.63 -15.83 -15.43
CA ALA A 511 0.57 -15.47 -14.49
C ALA A 511 0.15 -14.00 -14.61
N ILE A 512 1.10 -13.07 -14.80
CA ILE A 512 0.80 -11.65 -15.06
C ILE A 512 0.05 -11.48 -16.38
N VAL A 513 0.50 -12.13 -17.46
CA VAL A 513 -0.18 -12.08 -18.77
C VAL A 513 -1.58 -12.67 -18.69
N ALA A 514 -1.76 -13.78 -17.96
CA ALA A 514 -3.07 -14.35 -17.71
C ALA A 514 -3.98 -13.38 -16.93
N GLY A 515 -3.45 -12.71 -15.89
CA GLY A 515 -4.18 -11.69 -15.13
C GLY A 515 -4.59 -10.49 -15.99
N LEU A 516 -3.69 -9.99 -16.84
CA LEU A 516 -3.98 -8.92 -17.81
C LEU A 516 -5.00 -9.32 -18.89
N SER A 517 -5.23 -10.63 -19.07
CA SER A 517 -6.22 -11.13 -20.03
C SER A 517 -7.63 -11.23 -19.41
N VAL A 518 -7.78 -11.02 -18.10
CA VAL A 518 -9.08 -11.03 -17.43
C VAL A 518 -9.82 -9.72 -17.70
N PRO A 519 -11.03 -9.73 -18.28
CA PRO A 519 -11.77 -8.51 -18.58
C PRO A 519 -12.28 -7.86 -17.28
N GLY A 520 -12.26 -6.52 -17.24
CA GLY A 520 -12.82 -5.73 -16.14
C GLY A 520 -11.91 -5.58 -14.91
N VAL A 521 -10.65 -6.01 -15.00
CA VAL A 521 -9.63 -5.78 -13.97
C VAL A 521 -8.35 -5.21 -14.57
N ASP A 522 -7.68 -4.39 -13.78
CA ASP A 522 -6.42 -3.75 -14.10
C ASP A 522 -5.32 -4.22 -13.14
N LEU A 523 -4.08 -4.22 -13.63
CA LEU A 523 -2.92 -4.64 -12.86
C LEU A 523 -2.43 -3.50 -11.95
N ARG A 524 -2.55 -3.65 -10.63
CA ARG A 524 -1.92 -2.77 -9.63
C ARG A 524 -0.78 -3.50 -8.92
N VAL A 525 0.45 -3.10 -9.23
CA VAL A 525 1.63 -3.70 -8.61
C VAL A 525 2.03 -2.91 -7.36
N HIS A 526 1.49 -3.31 -6.21
CA HIS A 526 1.93 -2.83 -4.91
C HIS A 526 3.40 -3.21 -4.63
N HIS A 527 4.12 -2.41 -3.85
CA HIS A 527 5.54 -2.67 -3.54
C HIS A 527 5.77 -3.97 -2.76
N TYR A 528 4.80 -4.45 -1.99
CA TYR A 528 4.88 -5.76 -1.35
C TYR A 528 4.86 -6.92 -2.38
N ILE A 529 4.13 -6.75 -3.49
CA ILE A 529 4.10 -7.71 -4.60
C ILE A 529 5.45 -7.69 -5.30
N MET A 530 5.98 -6.50 -5.59
CA MET A 530 7.34 -6.36 -6.16
C MET A 530 8.38 -7.07 -5.29
N ALA A 531 8.27 -6.98 -3.96
CA ALA A 531 9.14 -7.71 -3.06
C ALA A 531 9.06 -9.23 -3.27
N PHE A 532 7.86 -9.82 -3.38
CA PHE A 532 7.72 -11.25 -3.68
C PHE A 532 8.33 -11.66 -5.01
N LEU A 533 8.15 -10.84 -6.05
CA LEU A 533 8.70 -11.11 -7.38
C LEU A 533 10.23 -11.09 -7.35
N LEU A 534 10.84 -10.14 -6.62
CA LEU A 534 12.28 -9.89 -6.70
C LEU A 534 13.10 -10.66 -5.63
N LEU A 535 12.50 -11.05 -4.50
CA LEU A 535 13.20 -11.73 -3.41
C LEU A 535 13.91 -13.03 -3.83
N PRO A 536 13.32 -13.93 -4.64
CA PRO A 536 14.00 -15.12 -5.14
C PRO A 536 15.32 -14.79 -5.85
N GLY A 537 15.35 -13.67 -6.59
CA GLY A 537 16.51 -13.14 -7.30
C GLY A 537 17.66 -12.65 -6.39
N THR A 538 17.48 -12.67 -5.07
CA THR A 538 18.50 -12.28 -4.07
C THR A 538 19.01 -13.46 -3.24
N SER A 539 18.69 -14.70 -3.64
CA SER A 539 19.01 -15.93 -2.89
C SER A 539 20.46 -16.41 -3.01
N MET A 540 21.43 -15.48 -3.06
CA MET A 540 22.87 -15.75 -3.18
C MET A 540 23.62 -15.08 -2.02
N GLN A 541 24.65 -15.74 -1.49
CA GLN A 541 25.45 -15.18 -0.40
C GLN A 541 26.52 -14.22 -0.93
N THR A 542 26.05 -13.08 -1.45
CA THR A 542 26.89 -11.94 -1.86
C THR A 542 26.51 -10.70 -1.07
N ARG A 543 27.45 -9.76 -0.87
CA ARG A 543 27.21 -8.52 -0.10
C ARG A 543 26.05 -7.69 -0.67
N SER A 544 25.96 -7.58 -2.00
CA SER A 544 24.85 -6.88 -2.64
C SER A 544 23.52 -7.60 -2.45
N SER A 545 23.51 -8.94 -2.52
CA SER A 545 22.28 -9.70 -2.27
C SER A 545 21.82 -9.63 -0.82
N LEU A 546 22.72 -9.51 0.16
CA LEU A 546 22.33 -9.23 1.55
C LEU A 546 21.52 -7.93 1.63
N PHE A 547 22.04 -6.84 1.05
CA PHE A 547 21.35 -5.55 1.05
C PHE A 547 20.02 -5.58 0.30
N TYR A 548 20.01 -6.12 -0.93
CA TYR A 548 18.78 -6.20 -1.72
C TYR A 548 17.72 -7.09 -1.06
N GLN A 549 18.11 -8.23 -0.48
CA GLN A 549 17.19 -9.11 0.22
C GLN A 549 16.58 -8.41 1.44
N GLY A 550 17.42 -7.75 2.25
CA GLY A 550 16.95 -6.91 3.36
C GLY A 550 15.96 -5.86 2.89
N MET A 551 16.35 -5.03 1.91
CA MET A 551 15.51 -3.97 1.35
C MET A 551 14.16 -4.47 0.86
N LEU A 552 14.12 -5.58 0.14
CA LEU A 552 12.85 -6.16 -0.33
C LEU A 552 12.00 -6.72 0.81
N LEU A 553 12.60 -7.35 1.84
CA LEU A 553 11.87 -7.74 3.05
C LEU A 553 11.29 -6.52 3.78
N GLY A 554 12.04 -5.42 3.82
CA GLY A 554 11.58 -4.14 4.34
C GLY A 554 10.38 -3.59 3.58
N LEU A 555 10.45 -3.56 2.24
CA LEU A 555 9.33 -3.13 1.39
C LEU A 555 8.11 -4.01 1.57
N PHE A 556 8.30 -5.33 1.70
CA PHE A 556 7.21 -6.26 2.02
C PHE A 556 6.56 -5.92 3.36
N VAL A 557 7.36 -5.73 4.41
CA VAL A 557 6.84 -5.35 5.74
C VAL A 557 6.14 -4.00 5.70
N ASN A 558 6.73 -2.98 5.06
CA ASN A 558 6.10 -1.66 4.95
C ASN A 558 4.74 -1.75 4.27
N GLY A 559 4.66 -2.43 3.11
CA GLY A 559 3.43 -2.56 2.36
C GLY A 559 2.33 -3.28 3.14
N ILE A 560 2.64 -4.44 3.74
CA ILE A 560 1.63 -5.22 4.46
C ILE A 560 1.25 -4.58 5.79
N ALA A 561 2.21 -4.05 6.57
CA ALA A 561 1.90 -3.45 7.86
C ALA A 561 0.98 -2.22 7.72
N ARG A 562 1.21 -1.38 6.70
CA ARG A 562 0.40 -0.18 6.44
C ARG A 562 -0.89 -0.45 5.67
N TRP A 563 -0.82 -1.18 4.55
CA TRP A 563 -1.94 -1.32 3.62
C TRP A 563 -2.63 -2.68 3.71
N GLY A 564 -1.93 -3.71 4.17
CA GLY A 564 -2.44 -5.08 4.18
C GLY A 564 -2.20 -5.80 2.85
N PHE A 565 -2.86 -6.95 2.68
CA PHE A 565 -2.77 -7.78 1.47
C PHE A 565 -3.78 -7.31 0.42
N ASP A 566 -3.48 -6.20 -0.24
CA ASP A 566 -4.34 -5.67 -1.29
C ASP A 566 -4.15 -6.42 -2.62
N SER A 567 -5.19 -6.49 -3.46
CA SER A 567 -5.18 -7.30 -4.68
C SER A 567 -4.14 -6.84 -5.71
N VAL A 568 -3.60 -7.80 -6.46
CA VAL A 568 -2.75 -7.56 -7.66
C VAL A 568 -3.60 -7.12 -8.85
N LEU A 569 -4.84 -7.62 -8.91
CA LEU A 569 -5.84 -7.32 -9.94
C LEU A 569 -6.99 -6.56 -9.28
N GLN A 570 -7.10 -5.27 -9.57
CA GLN A 570 -8.13 -4.40 -9.00
C GLN A 570 -9.12 -3.97 -10.08
N THR A 571 -10.33 -3.58 -9.69
CA THR A 571 -11.27 -3.02 -10.66
C THR A 571 -10.83 -1.60 -11.06
N PRO A 572 -11.20 -1.12 -12.26
CA PRO A 572 -10.99 0.27 -12.65
C PRO A 572 -11.57 1.26 -11.63
N ASP A 573 -12.66 0.88 -10.94
CA ASP A 573 -13.30 1.71 -9.92
C ASP A 573 -12.46 1.79 -8.63
N ASP A 574 -11.89 0.67 -8.18
CA ASP A 574 -10.97 0.64 -7.01
C ASP A 574 -9.69 1.44 -7.27
N LEU A 575 -9.19 1.43 -8.52
CA LEU A 575 -8.01 2.19 -8.94
C LEU A 575 -8.25 3.69 -9.04
N ARG A 576 -9.47 4.08 -9.44
CA ARG A 576 -9.82 5.47 -9.64
C ARG A 576 -9.79 6.25 -8.34
N GLU A 577 -10.16 5.63 -7.22
CA GLU A 577 -10.31 6.30 -5.91
C GLU A 577 -11.13 7.60 -6.06
N ASP A 578 -10.58 8.75 -5.69
CA ASP A 578 -11.17 10.08 -5.88
C ASP A 578 -10.78 10.75 -7.22
N GLY A 579 -10.27 10.00 -8.20
CA GLY A 579 -9.92 10.48 -9.55
C GLY A 579 -11.12 10.63 -10.50
N ALA A 580 -10.89 11.27 -11.64
CA ALA A 580 -11.91 11.49 -12.67
C ALA A 580 -12.38 10.19 -13.33
N PHE A 581 -13.64 10.14 -13.75
CA PHE A 581 -14.24 9.01 -14.47
C PHE A 581 -13.85 8.97 -15.95
N GLY A 582 -13.43 10.10 -16.52
CA GLY A 582 -13.34 10.29 -17.96
C GLY A 582 -14.73 10.25 -18.64
N SER A 583 -15.77 10.65 -17.91
CA SER A 583 -17.15 10.55 -18.39
C SER A 583 -17.48 11.63 -19.42
N LEU A 584 -18.55 11.40 -20.19
CA LEU A 584 -19.18 12.47 -20.97
C LEU A 584 -19.57 13.62 -20.02
N LEU A 585 -19.41 14.85 -20.51
CA LEU A 585 -19.75 16.06 -19.77
C LEU A 585 -21.07 16.64 -20.32
N PRO A 586 -21.96 17.19 -19.48
CA PRO A 586 -23.17 17.86 -19.96
C PRO A 586 -22.84 19.09 -20.82
N GLU A 587 -23.50 19.21 -21.97
CA GLU A 587 -23.47 20.42 -22.78
C GLU A 587 -24.56 21.38 -22.30
N ILE A 588 -24.13 22.45 -21.63
CA ILE A 588 -25.01 23.47 -21.07
C ILE A 588 -25.16 24.60 -22.06
N THR A 589 -26.39 24.90 -22.45
CA THR A 589 -26.68 26.02 -23.35
C THR A 589 -26.37 27.34 -22.66
N THR A 590 -26.13 28.40 -23.44
CA THR A 590 -25.92 29.74 -22.89
C THR A 590 -27.08 30.12 -21.97
N PRO A 591 -26.81 30.49 -20.70
CA PRO A 591 -27.86 30.70 -19.72
C PRO A 591 -28.65 31.99 -19.97
N ILE A 592 -29.92 31.97 -19.56
CA ILE A 592 -30.80 33.14 -19.60
C ILE A 592 -30.69 33.86 -18.26
N ILE A 593 -30.23 35.12 -18.28
CA ILE A 593 -30.06 35.94 -17.09
C ILE A 593 -31.21 36.94 -16.99
N SER A 594 -31.95 36.89 -15.88
CA SER A 594 -32.99 37.86 -15.56
C SER A 594 -32.48 38.81 -14.49
N SER A 595 -32.06 40.02 -14.90
CA SER A 595 -31.45 41.03 -14.02
C SER A 595 -32.40 42.18 -13.63
N GLY A 596 -33.63 42.21 -14.18
CA GLY A 596 -34.62 43.27 -13.95
C GLY A 596 -35.51 43.11 -12.71
N SER A 597 -35.35 42.03 -11.94
CA SER A 597 -36.11 41.70 -10.72
C SER A 597 -35.35 42.07 -9.45
N PHE A 598 -36.05 42.12 -8.30
CA PHE A 598 -35.44 42.34 -6.98
C PHE A 598 -34.45 41.22 -6.59
N GLU A 599 -34.69 40.00 -7.09
CA GLU A 599 -33.80 38.85 -7.00
C GLU A 599 -33.41 38.46 -8.43
N PRO A 600 -32.18 38.80 -8.89
CA PRO A 600 -31.73 38.38 -10.20
C PRO A 600 -31.58 36.86 -10.23
N SER A 601 -31.88 36.26 -11.38
CA SER A 601 -31.77 34.82 -11.58
C SER A 601 -30.99 34.47 -12.83
N ILE A 602 -30.37 33.29 -12.80
CA ILE A 602 -29.72 32.68 -13.93
C ILE A 602 -30.36 31.31 -14.17
N SER A 603 -30.77 31.06 -15.40
CA SER A 603 -31.47 29.85 -15.81
C SER A 603 -30.60 29.06 -16.78
N PHE A 604 -30.28 27.84 -16.41
CA PHE A 604 -29.51 26.90 -17.23
C PHE A 604 -30.44 25.85 -17.81
N SER A 605 -30.38 25.67 -19.12
CA SER A 605 -30.92 24.51 -19.80
C SER A 605 -29.79 23.66 -20.34
N TRP A 606 -30.04 22.36 -20.45
CA TRP A 606 -29.15 21.41 -21.07
C TRP A 606 -29.85 20.79 -22.26
N VAL A 607 -29.09 20.46 -23.29
CA VAL A 607 -29.64 19.75 -24.44
C VAL A 607 -29.82 18.31 -24.01
N LEU A 608 -31.08 17.88 -23.88
CA LEU A 608 -31.39 16.45 -23.86
C LEU A 608 -30.94 15.90 -25.23
N PRO A 609 -30.09 14.86 -25.25
CA PRO A 609 -29.52 14.37 -26.49
C PRO A 609 -30.64 13.97 -27.47
N THR A 610 -30.61 14.52 -28.68
CA THR A 610 -31.53 14.13 -29.77
C THR A 610 -30.96 12.92 -30.52
N ASP A 611 -31.80 12.16 -31.22
CA ASP A 611 -31.64 10.77 -31.69
C ASP A 611 -30.24 10.21 -32.09
N ALA A 612 -29.28 11.04 -32.49
CA ALA A 612 -27.89 10.61 -32.71
C ALA A 612 -27.06 10.50 -31.40
N ASP A 613 -27.17 11.49 -30.52
CA ASP A 613 -26.54 11.52 -29.19
C ASP A 613 -27.45 10.92 -28.11
N ALA A 614 -28.77 10.86 -28.35
CA ALA A 614 -29.72 10.07 -27.55
C ALA A 614 -29.27 8.62 -27.48
N ASN A 615 -28.78 8.07 -28.59
CA ASN A 615 -28.22 6.73 -28.58
C ASN A 615 -26.94 6.64 -27.76
N ALA A 616 -26.08 7.67 -27.69
CA ALA A 616 -24.87 7.65 -26.87
C ALA A 616 -25.15 7.83 -25.37
N VAL A 617 -26.09 8.69 -24.99
CA VAL A 617 -26.48 8.95 -23.59
C VAL A 617 -27.48 7.92 -23.07
N ALA A 618 -28.41 7.45 -23.89
CA ALA A 618 -29.24 6.29 -23.56
C ALA A 618 -28.42 4.99 -23.57
N ALA A 619 -27.40 4.85 -24.44
CA ALA A 619 -26.44 3.74 -24.32
C ALA A 619 -25.51 3.89 -23.12
N ALA A 620 -25.14 5.11 -22.73
CA ALA A 620 -24.37 5.36 -21.50
C ALA A 620 -25.22 5.15 -20.24
N GLY A 621 -26.55 5.26 -20.34
CA GLY A 621 -27.51 5.02 -19.27
C GLY A 621 -27.36 6.00 -18.13
N PHE A 622 -27.30 7.31 -18.42
CA PHE A 622 -27.31 8.33 -17.36
C PHE A 622 -28.72 8.51 -16.79
N ASP A 623 -28.80 8.66 -15.48
CA ASP A 623 -30.07 8.79 -14.74
C ASP A 623 -30.50 10.25 -14.57
N GLY A 624 -29.57 11.20 -14.70
CA GLY A 624 -29.86 12.60 -14.38
C GLY A 624 -28.70 13.57 -14.52
N ILE A 625 -28.90 14.80 -14.02
CA ILE A 625 -27.92 15.89 -13.97
C ILE A 625 -27.79 16.43 -12.55
N SER A 626 -26.55 16.76 -12.17
CA SER A 626 -26.20 17.48 -10.96
C SER A 626 -25.59 18.84 -11.28
N ALA A 627 -25.84 19.84 -10.44
CA ALA A 627 -25.18 21.14 -10.53
C ALA A 627 -24.53 21.55 -9.19
N LEU A 628 -23.27 22.01 -9.29
CA LEU A 628 -22.58 22.70 -8.20
C LEU A 628 -22.76 24.20 -8.34
N VAL A 629 -22.96 24.87 -7.21
CA VAL A 629 -22.78 26.32 -7.08
C VAL A 629 -21.76 26.57 -5.98
N ASN A 630 -20.65 27.22 -6.32
CA ASN A 630 -19.53 27.51 -5.41
C ASN A 630 -18.99 26.25 -4.72
N ASP A 631 -18.72 25.20 -5.50
CA ASP A 631 -18.20 23.91 -5.05
C ASP A 631 -19.14 23.14 -4.08
N VAL A 632 -20.44 23.47 -4.08
CA VAL A 632 -21.48 22.79 -3.29
C VAL A 632 -22.57 22.26 -4.20
N GLU A 633 -22.95 20.99 -4.06
CA GLU A 633 -24.06 20.39 -4.79
C GLU A 633 -25.38 21.05 -4.38
N ARG A 634 -26.02 21.77 -5.31
CA ARG A 634 -27.26 22.53 -5.07
C ARG A 634 -28.46 21.96 -5.79
N PHE A 635 -28.24 21.11 -6.77
CA PHE A 635 -29.29 20.64 -7.64
C PHE A 635 -28.99 19.22 -8.11
N ARG A 636 -30.03 18.40 -8.12
CA ARG A 636 -30.07 17.09 -8.76
C ARG A 636 -31.42 16.95 -9.44
N TYR A 637 -31.41 16.42 -10.66
CA TYR A 637 -32.61 16.13 -11.43
C TYR A 637 -32.45 14.79 -12.11
N TYR A 638 -33.50 13.97 -12.09
CA TYR A 638 -33.51 12.64 -12.68
C TYR A 638 -34.38 12.63 -13.95
N PHE A 639 -33.84 12.12 -15.05
CA PHE A 639 -34.54 12.12 -16.33
C PHE A 639 -35.82 11.28 -16.33
N ALA A 640 -35.90 10.28 -15.43
CA ALA A 640 -37.08 9.46 -15.24
C ALA A 640 -38.29 10.24 -14.69
N ASP A 641 -38.05 11.39 -14.03
CA ASP A 641 -39.10 12.19 -13.40
C ASP A 641 -39.88 13.08 -14.41
N GLY A 642 -39.48 13.11 -15.69
CA GLY A 642 -40.25 13.71 -16.80
C GLY A 642 -39.72 15.05 -17.31
N ALA A 643 -39.89 15.32 -18.62
CA ALA A 643 -39.15 16.33 -19.39
C ALA A 643 -39.54 17.82 -19.20
N ASP A 644 -40.57 18.14 -18.42
CA ASP A 644 -41.08 19.52 -18.33
C ASP A 644 -40.14 20.48 -17.56
N ASP A 645 -39.11 19.97 -16.88
CA ASP A 645 -38.20 20.72 -16.01
C ASP A 645 -36.70 20.51 -16.35
N SER A 646 -36.32 20.45 -17.64
CA SER A 646 -34.91 20.40 -18.06
C SER A 646 -34.16 21.73 -17.86
N VAL A 647 -34.43 22.39 -16.74
CA VAL A 647 -33.99 23.73 -16.40
C VAL A 647 -33.56 23.77 -14.94
N PHE A 648 -32.40 24.34 -14.68
CA PHE A 648 -31.94 24.70 -13.34
C PHE A 648 -31.97 26.22 -13.21
N ILE A 649 -32.82 26.73 -12.31
CA ILE A 649 -32.94 28.16 -12.03
C ILE A 649 -32.25 28.45 -10.69
N TRP A 650 -31.22 29.28 -10.73
CA TRP A 650 -30.55 29.77 -9.53
C TRP A 650 -30.90 31.22 -9.27
N MET A 651 -31.41 31.50 -8.06
CA MET A 651 -31.74 32.85 -7.62
C MET A 651 -30.61 33.41 -6.77
N ARG A 652 -30.07 34.55 -7.19
CA ARG A 652 -29.08 35.29 -6.40
C ARG A 652 -29.80 36.19 -5.41
N LYS A 653 -29.37 36.12 -4.15
CA LYS A 653 -29.89 37.00 -3.09
C LYS A 653 -29.69 38.46 -3.47
N ALA A 654 -30.69 39.29 -3.19
CA ALA A 654 -30.62 40.73 -3.44
C ALA A 654 -29.34 41.34 -2.83
N ARG A 655 -28.63 42.17 -3.62
CA ARG A 655 -27.36 42.85 -3.26
C ARG A 655 -26.14 41.95 -3.05
N MET A 656 -26.20 40.66 -3.40
CA MET A 656 -25.00 39.80 -3.41
C MET A 656 -24.05 40.22 -4.54
N ALA A 657 -22.86 40.70 -4.16
CA ALA A 657 -21.84 41.23 -5.06
C ALA A 657 -20.62 40.29 -5.21
N LEU A 658 -20.83 38.99 -5.08
CA LEU A 658 -19.79 37.96 -5.19
C LEU A 658 -19.99 37.18 -6.49
N PRO A 659 -18.90 36.72 -7.15
CA PRO A 659 -19.02 35.80 -8.28
C PRO A 659 -19.59 34.47 -7.81
N GLU A 660 -20.36 33.78 -8.66
CA GLU A 660 -20.85 32.43 -8.40
C GLU A 660 -20.36 31.49 -9.50
N TYR A 661 -19.78 30.36 -9.08
CA TYR A 661 -19.17 29.38 -9.96
C TYR A 661 -20.11 28.19 -10.15
N PHE A 662 -20.41 27.83 -11.39
CA PHE A 662 -21.34 26.78 -11.75
C PHE A 662 -20.61 25.65 -12.48
N ARG A 663 -20.88 24.41 -12.08
CA ARG A 663 -20.38 23.20 -12.75
C ARG A 663 -21.51 22.18 -12.87
N PHE A 664 -21.49 21.40 -13.93
CA PHE A 664 -22.53 20.41 -14.20
C PHE A 664 -21.92 19.03 -14.43
N ALA A 665 -22.61 17.99 -13.99
CA ALA A 665 -22.21 16.59 -14.19
C ALA A 665 -23.43 15.72 -14.48
N TYR A 666 -23.22 14.62 -15.20
CA TYR A 666 -24.23 13.56 -15.27
C TYR A 666 -24.25 12.72 -13.99
N ILE A 667 -25.40 12.11 -13.71
CA ILE A 667 -25.61 11.18 -12.60
C ILE A 667 -25.82 9.79 -13.18
N LYS A 668 -25.20 8.79 -12.56
CA LYS A 668 -25.41 7.38 -12.87
C LYS A 668 -25.35 6.54 -11.60
N ASP A 669 -26.31 5.65 -11.42
CA ASP A 669 -26.47 4.77 -10.25
C ASP A 669 -26.42 5.54 -8.92
N GLY A 670 -26.99 6.76 -8.92
CA GLY A 670 -27.01 7.68 -7.76
C GLY A 670 -25.69 8.44 -7.50
N VAL A 671 -24.63 8.18 -8.27
CA VAL A 671 -23.32 8.82 -8.16
C VAL A 671 -23.17 9.92 -9.20
N THR A 672 -22.60 11.07 -8.81
CA THR A 672 -22.21 12.12 -9.75
C THR A 672 -20.88 11.77 -10.42
N LEU A 673 -20.83 11.87 -11.75
CA LEU A 673 -19.64 11.64 -12.55
C LEU A 673 -18.77 12.91 -12.61
N ASP A 674 -18.06 13.15 -13.73
CA ASP A 674 -17.16 14.30 -13.85
C ASP A 674 -17.91 15.61 -14.07
N TYR A 675 -17.43 16.65 -13.40
CA TYR A 675 -17.95 18.01 -13.52
C TYR A 675 -17.27 18.77 -14.66
N THR A 676 -18.04 19.61 -15.35
CA THR A 676 -17.51 20.59 -16.29
C THR A 676 -16.52 21.55 -15.62
N GLN A 677 -15.76 22.26 -16.45
CA GLN A 677 -15.09 23.48 -16.00
C GLN A 677 -16.11 24.50 -15.47
N ALA A 678 -15.65 25.37 -14.57
CA ALA A 678 -16.52 26.35 -13.95
C ALA A 678 -16.94 27.44 -14.95
N GLY A 679 -18.24 27.63 -15.09
CA GLY A 679 -18.80 28.89 -15.60
C GLY A 679 -18.94 29.90 -14.47
N THR A 680 -18.71 31.17 -14.75
CA THR A 680 -18.71 32.25 -13.75
C THR A 680 -19.83 33.23 -14.02
N TRP A 681 -20.74 33.38 -13.05
CA TRP A 681 -21.70 34.47 -13.02
C TRP A 681 -21.17 35.61 -12.14
N PHE A 682 -20.66 36.65 -12.77
CA PHE A 682 -19.99 37.76 -12.09
C PHE A 682 -20.97 38.68 -11.33
N ALA A 683 -20.43 39.46 -10.40
CA ALA A 683 -21.19 40.44 -9.61
C ALA A 683 -21.87 41.53 -10.46
N ASN A 684 -21.26 41.90 -11.60
CA ASN A 684 -21.83 42.84 -12.57
C ASN A 684 -22.98 42.24 -13.41
N GLY A 685 -23.33 40.96 -13.18
CA GLY A 685 -24.38 40.25 -13.89
C GLY A 685 -23.95 39.58 -15.20
N THR A 686 -22.69 39.72 -15.62
CA THR A 686 -22.18 39.05 -16.83
C THR A 686 -21.89 37.57 -16.56
N TRP A 687 -21.97 36.76 -17.63
CA TRP A 687 -21.67 35.33 -17.60
C TRP A 687 -20.50 35.02 -18.53
N GLU A 688 -19.59 34.16 -18.07
CA GLU A 688 -18.49 33.64 -18.87
C GLU A 688 -18.32 32.15 -18.61
N MET A 689 -18.17 31.36 -19.68
CA MET A 689 -17.74 29.97 -19.58
C MET A 689 -16.23 29.90 -19.71
N ALA A 690 -15.58 29.13 -18.85
CA ALA A 690 -14.17 28.78 -19.08
C ALA A 690 -14.01 28.10 -20.44
N PRO A 691 -12.97 28.42 -21.22
CA PRO A 691 -12.73 27.78 -22.51
C PRO A 691 -12.52 26.27 -22.30
N SER A 692 -13.20 25.46 -23.11
CA SER A 692 -12.98 24.01 -23.17
C SER A 692 -11.58 23.74 -23.73
N HIS A 693 -10.74 23.04 -22.96
CA HIS A 693 -9.43 22.57 -23.41
C HIS A 693 -9.50 21.25 -24.16
#